data_AF-A0A7S3FD40-F1
#
_entry.id   AF-A0A7S3FD40-F1
#
_cell.length_a   1.000
_cell.length_b   1.000
_cell.length_c   1.000
_cell.angle_alpha   90.00
_cell.angle_beta   90.00
_cell.angle_gamma   90.00
#
_symmetry.space_group_name_H-M   'P 1'
#
loop_
_entity.id
_entity.type
_entity.pdbx_description
1 polymer ?
#
loop_
_entity_poly.entity_id
_entity_poly.type
_entity_poly.pdbx_seq_one_letter_code
_entity_poly.pdbx_strand_id
1 'polypeptide(L)'
;MCVGEAKGRPRGHCLGGACSCSHARKRPAMAHTLAAAAGPSRARGAVSPHFVRRSIARSGKAPAATPSPQKVALKGGVSAFARHLELMTAVSEPAVHEAGSPLEALRARADLHGDATASAPQPERGALLAAMDIGTNSFHMVIVRCLESGRFEVVDQLKEFVRLGGGTSGFRIITEPGEQRALAVIRRFQRAAAAKGARMRAVATSAVREAHNREPFVRRVAEVTGVDVEVISGQEEARLIYMGVLQAMPVHERRALCIDIGGGSTEVVLGHRGEALATTSLRLGHVGLTERCVGESVHGDEPGASYATDDLLVEETRRAVASALAETDLRQMVEAAGGYEVAVGSSGTAATIAVMVNEMRRADETAAAAAAAVTPGPRSGRVNSAELTDIAFTRPELDALCARLLEVRTSERRAKLPGMNPKRVDVIVGGALLMRELFCALDIRAMRVSPYALREGVIVDWMGAVLINYTPSCDIRRTSVLHLAKRFVPESRLQSGVHVGRLARALADGLTRSCGLDAVGDRKGGGKKGKAAKKAAAMRTDTMQGPPNAEMCEALLAMRAADWELMEAAAVLHNVGLFVAHEGFHKHSWYIIKNNDHLMGYTPMEVEVIALLARYHRKKVPARKHERMRLLPPAVRNKVIVMASLLRVAVALERCHTGAVEGVHVLQRGSSTLLVVTPRMEADGTAADVSLELWAARQEISFMERVLAC
;
A
#
# COMPACT_ATOMS: atom_id res chain seq x y z
N MET A 1 10.87 -38.04 74.37
CA MET A 1 9.62 -38.28 73.62
C MET A 1 10.02 -39.01 72.35
N CYS A 2 10.03 -40.35 72.35
CA CYS A 2 8.87 -41.21 72.05
C CYS A 2 8.51 -41.09 70.55
N VAL A 3 9.20 -41.75 69.61
CA VAL A 3 9.45 -43.21 69.35
C VAL A 3 8.43 -43.80 68.35
N GLY A 4 8.93 -44.61 67.41
CA GLY A 4 8.23 -45.10 66.21
C GLY A 4 9.17 -45.02 64.98
N GLU A 5 10.34 -45.66 64.99
CA GLU A 5 10.57 -47.07 64.58
C GLU A 5 10.51 -47.31 63.05
N ALA A 6 11.43 -48.06 62.42
CA ALA A 6 12.71 -48.62 62.87
C ALA A 6 13.61 -49.07 61.67
N LYS A 7 14.94 -49.18 61.89
CA LYS A 7 15.95 -50.07 61.23
C LYS A 7 15.89 -50.23 59.68
N GLY A 8 16.88 -49.87 58.86
CA GLY A 8 18.19 -49.25 59.09
C GLY A 8 19.37 -50.21 59.29
N ARG A 9 20.15 -50.52 58.23
CA ARG A 9 21.63 -50.75 58.18
C ARG A 9 22.11 -50.97 56.69
N PRO A 10 23.42 -50.88 56.35
CA PRO A 10 23.81 -50.10 55.15
C PRO A 10 24.92 -50.69 54.24
N ARG A 11 25.23 -49.94 53.16
CA ARG A 11 26.49 -49.88 52.36
C ARG A 11 26.98 -51.18 51.68
N GLY A 12 26.98 -51.18 50.34
CA GLY A 12 27.74 -52.09 49.47
C GLY A 12 28.03 -51.41 48.13
N HIS A 13 29.13 -51.76 47.45
CA HIS A 13 29.59 -51.11 46.22
C HIS A 13 29.10 -51.83 44.94
N CYS A 14 28.76 -51.02 43.93
CA CYS A 14 29.07 -51.13 42.49
C CYS A 14 28.94 -52.46 41.71
N LEU A 15 28.44 -52.30 40.46
CA LEU A 15 28.53 -53.19 39.27
C LEU A 15 27.47 -54.30 39.08
N GLY A 16 27.09 -54.48 37.81
CA GLY A 16 26.11 -55.46 37.32
C GLY A 16 24.66 -54.95 37.36
N GLY A 17 23.82 -55.13 36.32
CA GLY A 17 24.09 -55.67 34.97
C GLY A 17 22.82 -56.28 34.34
N ALA A 18 22.67 -56.18 33.01
CA ALA A 18 21.53 -56.73 32.21
C ALA A 18 20.14 -56.12 32.59
N CYS A 19 19.03 -56.27 31.85
CA CYS A 19 18.67 -56.45 30.42
C CYS A 19 17.13 -56.26 30.33
N SER A 20 16.44 -56.07 29.19
CA SER A 20 16.82 -55.69 27.82
C SER A 20 15.56 -55.36 27.01
N CYS A 21 15.73 -54.50 25.99
CA CYS A 21 15.03 -54.38 24.69
C CYS A 21 14.31 -53.04 24.45
N SER A 22 14.28 -52.45 23.24
CA SER A 22 15.04 -52.60 21.97
C SER A 22 14.52 -51.52 20.97
N HIS A 23 15.04 -51.25 19.76
CA HIS A 23 16.38 -50.93 19.22
C HIS A 23 16.11 -50.17 17.89
N ALA A 24 16.93 -49.28 17.30
CA ALA A 24 18.13 -48.49 17.64
C ALA A 24 18.22 -47.37 16.53
N ARG A 25 19.29 -46.65 16.13
CA ARG A 25 20.76 -46.66 16.28
C ARG A 25 21.27 -45.19 16.41
N LYS A 26 22.52 -44.89 16.05
CA LYS A 26 23.19 -43.57 16.14
C LYS A 26 24.22 -43.37 14.99
N ARG A 27 24.79 -42.16 14.87
CA ARG A 27 26.11 -41.86 14.23
C ARG A 27 27.26 -42.60 14.96
N PRO A 28 28.47 -42.83 14.36
CA PRO A 28 29.58 -41.85 14.41
C PRO A 28 30.58 -41.91 13.20
N ALA A 29 31.80 -41.35 13.37
CA ALA A 29 32.96 -41.35 12.42
C ALA A 29 33.97 -42.50 12.73
N MET A 30 35.12 -42.74 12.04
CA MET A 30 36.33 -41.91 11.84
C MET A 30 37.35 -42.47 10.79
N ALA A 31 38.02 -41.56 10.06
CA ALA A 31 39.47 -41.45 9.70
C ALA A 31 40.37 -42.52 8.97
N HIS A 32 41.36 -41.97 8.24
CA HIS A 32 42.77 -42.40 8.01
C HIS A 32 43.30 -43.19 6.76
N THR A 33 43.79 -42.41 5.77
CA THR A 33 45.13 -42.45 5.07
C THR A 33 45.59 -43.46 3.98
N LEU A 34 46.06 -42.84 2.87
CA LEU A 34 47.31 -43.07 2.05
C LEU A 34 47.35 -43.90 0.74
N ALA A 35 48.21 -43.40 -0.17
CA ALA A 35 48.75 -43.96 -1.43
C ALA A 35 47.81 -44.14 -2.66
N ALA A 36 48.22 -43.95 -3.93
CA ALA A 36 49.38 -43.21 -4.51
C ALA A 36 49.24 -43.03 -6.06
N ALA A 37 50.14 -42.21 -6.64
CA ALA A 37 50.67 -42.24 -8.03
C ALA A 37 50.00 -41.47 -9.21
N ALA A 38 50.90 -40.81 -9.97
CA ALA A 38 50.92 -40.48 -11.42
C ALA A 38 49.92 -39.47 -12.07
N GLY A 39 50.51 -38.44 -12.70
CA GLY A 39 50.02 -37.81 -13.95
C GLY A 39 50.87 -38.30 -15.15
N PRO A 40 51.24 -37.49 -16.18
CA PRO A 40 50.85 -36.09 -16.46
C PRO A 40 50.58 -35.77 -17.98
N SER A 41 50.27 -34.51 -18.30
CA SER A 41 50.37 -33.88 -19.65
C SER A 41 49.35 -34.37 -20.73
N ARG A 42 49.22 -33.80 -21.95
CA ARG A 42 50.06 -32.84 -22.71
C ARG A 42 49.27 -32.00 -23.75
N ALA A 43 49.75 -30.77 -23.97
CA ALA A 43 49.68 -29.84 -25.12
C ALA A 43 48.67 -29.99 -26.32
N ARG A 44 48.04 -28.84 -26.63
CA ARG A 44 47.88 -28.13 -27.93
C ARG A 44 47.69 -28.89 -29.26
N GLY A 45 46.61 -28.55 -29.98
CA GLY A 45 46.43 -28.61 -31.45
C GLY A 45 45.05 -28.05 -31.82
N ALA A 46 44.89 -26.89 -32.48
CA ALA A 46 45.17 -26.55 -33.89
C ALA A 46 44.18 -27.22 -34.87
N VAL A 47 43.38 -26.42 -35.62
CA VAL A 47 42.21 -26.86 -36.40
C VAL A 47 42.27 -26.38 -37.85
N SER A 48 42.15 -27.29 -38.82
CA SER A 48 41.89 -27.10 -40.27
C SER A 48 42.07 -28.43 -41.02
N PRO A 49 41.64 -28.61 -42.31
CA PRO A 49 40.70 -27.85 -43.14
C PRO A 49 39.68 -28.78 -43.89
N HIS A 50 39.21 -28.35 -45.08
CA HIS A 50 38.34 -29.02 -46.08
C HIS A 50 36.81 -29.03 -45.78
N PHE A 51 35.88 -28.56 -46.62
CA PHE A 51 35.83 -28.14 -48.04
C PHE A 51 35.73 -29.26 -49.10
N VAL A 52 34.53 -29.50 -49.66
CA VAL A 52 34.21 -29.89 -51.07
C VAL A 52 32.69 -30.17 -51.23
N ARG A 53 32.02 -30.16 -52.40
CA ARG A 53 31.89 -29.17 -53.52
C ARG A 53 30.94 -29.74 -54.61
N ARG A 54 29.72 -29.20 -54.83
CA ARG A 54 28.99 -29.32 -56.13
C ARG A 54 27.97 -28.20 -56.38
N SER A 55 27.71 -27.92 -57.65
CA SER A 55 27.05 -26.71 -58.20
C SER A 55 26.49 -26.99 -59.61
N ILE A 56 26.23 -25.93 -60.42
CA ILE A 56 25.56 -25.88 -61.76
C ILE A 56 24.02 -25.79 -61.60
N ALA A 57 23.23 -25.01 -62.36
CA ALA A 57 23.50 -24.24 -63.60
C ALA A 57 23.27 -22.70 -63.48
N ARG A 58 22.86 -22.04 -64.57
CA ARG A 58 22.48 -20.60 -64.69
C ARG A 58 21.50 -20.38 -65.85
N SER A 59 20.52 -19.49 -65.68
CA SER A 59 20.05 -18.48 -66.67
C SER A 59 18.86 -17.68 -66.08
N GLY A 60 18.57 -16.42 -66.45
CA GLY A 60 19.43 -15.46 -67.15
C GLY A 60 18.68 -14.42 -68.00
N LYS A 61 18.22 -13.30 -67.42
CA LYS A 61 17.93 -12.01 -68.11
C LYS A 61 17.61 -10.86 -67.13
N ALA A 62 17.85 -9.64 -67.60
CA ALA A 62 17.49 -8.32 -67.06
C ALA A 62 17.14 -7.41 -68.27
N PRO A 63 16.83 -6.10 -68.16
CA PRO A 63 16.67 -5.21 -67.00
C PRO A 63 15.36 -4.38 -67.01
N ALA A 64 15.20 -3.39 -66.10
CA ALA A 64 14.91 -1.97 -66.44
C ALA A 64 14.64 -1.05 -65.22
N ALA A 65 15.04 0.22 -65.39
CA ALA A 65 14.49 1.47 -64.81
C ALA A 65 14.16 1.61 -63.30
N THR A 66 14.91 2.49 -62.63
CA THR A 66 14.38 3.36 -61.56
C THR A 66 13.63 4.55 -62.17
N PRO A 67 12.71 5.16 -61.40
CA PRO A 67 12.64 6.61 -61.33
C PRO A 67 12.66 7.14 -59.89
N SER A 68 13.02 8.41 -59.74
CA SER A 68 12.98 9.17 -58.47
C SER A 68 11.92 10.28 -58.53
N PRO A 69 11.82 11.18 -57.53
CA PRO A 69 10.68 11.20 -56.62
C PRO A 69 9.54 12.16 -57.04
N GLN A 70 8.31 11.84 -56.64
CA GLN A 70 7.20 12.81 -56.62
C GLN A 70 6.73 13.07 -55.18
N LYS A 71 6.56 14.35 -54.85
CA LYS A 71 6.02 14.82 -53.57
C LYS A 71 4.48 14.69 -53.61
N VAL A 72 3.91 13.93 -52.67
CA VAL A 72 2.49 14.05 -52.30
C VAL A 72 2.43 14.55 -50.87
N ALA A 73 1.78 15.71 -50.66
CA ALA A 73 1.70 16.35 -49.36
C ALA A 73 0.52 15.81 -48.55
N LEU A 74 0.79 14.99 -47.52
CA LEU A 74 -0.19 14.63 -46.50
C LEU A 74 -0.18 15.67 -45.38
N LYS A 75 -1.23 16.49 -45.31
CA LYS A 75 -1.51 17.39 -44.19
C LYS A 75 -2.20 16.61 -43.05
N GLY A 76 -1.85 16.94 -41.81
CA GLY A 76 -2.63 16.58 -40.61
C GLY A 76 -2.46 15.13 -40.16
N GLY A 77 -1.74 14.91 -39.06
CA GLY A 77 -1.42 13.56 -38.58
C GLY A 77 -0.85 13.50 -37.17
N VAL A 78 -1.37 14.29 -36.24
CA VAL A 78 -0.97 14.26 -34.81
C VAL A 78 -2.20 13.97 -33.95
N SER A 79 -2.02 13.08 -32.96
CA SER A 79 -2.97 12.73 -31.91
C SER A 79 -4.28 12.04 -32.32
N ALA A 80 -4.18 10.74 -32.63
CA ALA A 80 -5.23 9.78 -32.27
C ALA A 80 -5.06 9.22 -30.83
N PHE A 81 -3.92 9.52 -30.17
CA PHE A 81 -3.50 8.86 -28.93
C PHE A 81 -3.98 9.58 -27.66
N ALA A 82 -3.94 10.91 -27.59
CA ALA A 82 -4.32 11.64 -26.37
C ALA A 82 -5.82 11.46 -26.04
N ARG A 83 -6.67 11.44 -27.08
CA ARG A 83 -8.14 11.43 -26.96
C ARG A 83 -8.72 10.11 -26.44
N HIS A 84 -7.91 9.05 -26.33
CA HIS A 84 -8.35 7.75 -25.80
C HIS A 84 -8.06 7.59 -24.29
N LEU A 85 -7.23 8.46 -23.70
CA LEU A 85 -6.91 8.40 -22.27
C LEU A 85 -7.95 9.16 -21.42
N GLU A 86 -8.46 10.29 -21.93
CA GLU A 86 -9.49 11.13 -21.29
C GLU A 86 -10.86 10.42 -21.17
N LEU A 87 -11.07 9.28 -21.84
CA LEU A 87 -12.28 8.44 -21.75
C LEU A 87 -12.26 7.44 -20.57
N MET A 88 -11.15 7.29 -19.85
CA MET A 88 -11.02 6.28 -18.78
C MET A 88 -11.41 6.79 -17.37
N THR A 89 -11.76 8.07 -17.22
CA THR A 89 -12.10 8.71 -15.93
C THR A 89 -13.57 9.10 -15.79
N ALA A 90 -14.36 9.04 -16.87
CA ALA A 90 -15.75 9.52 -16.88
C ALA A 90 -16.72 8.53 -16.22
N VAL A 91 -16.95 8.70 -14.91
CA VAL A 91 -18.17 8.27 -14.21
C VAL A 91 -18.87 9.53 -13.72
N SER A 92 -20.18 9.62 -13.94
CA SER A 92 -20.94 10.88 -13.88
C SER A 92 -21.21 11.41 -12.47
N GLU A 93 -20.94 12.70 -12.27
CA GLU A 93 -21.44 13.51 -11.15
C GLU A 93 -22.29 14.69 -11.67
N PRO A 94 -23.24 15.23 -10.88
CA PRO A 94 -24.07 16.38 -11.27
C PRO A 94 -23.29 17.70 -11.17
N ALA A 95 -23.56 18.63 -12.09
CA ALA A 95 -22.80 19.88 -12.23
C ALA A 95 -22.94 20.85 -11.04
N VAL A 96 -21.80 21.39 -10.61
CA VAL A 96 -21.66 22.57 -9.72
C VAL A 96 -20.60 23.50 -10.37
N HIS A 97 -20.64 24.79 -10.02
CA HIS A 97 -20.08 25.88 -10.85
C HIS A 97 -18.55 25.95 -11.03
N GLU A 98 -18.15 26.71 -12.04
CA GLU A 98 -16.83 26.77 -12.67
C GLU A 98 -15.70 27.29 -11.76
N ALA A 99 -14.64 26.49 -11.68
CA ALA A 99 -13.26 26.95 -11.47
C ALA A 99 -12.34 26.10 -12.37
N GLY A 100 -11.38 26.72 -13.06
CA GLY A 100 -10.56 26.06 -14.10
C GLY A 100 -9.72 24.90 -13.56
N SER A 101 -9.51 23.85 -14.38
CA SER A 101 -8.93 22.60 -13.87
C SER A 101 -7.42 22.70 -13.59
N PRO A 102 -6.89 21.97 -12.58
CA PRO A 102 -5.45 21.91 -12.34
C PRO A 102 -4.63 21.39 -13.53
N LEU A 103 -5.24 20.56 -14.39
CA LEU A 103 -4.62 20.04 -15.62
C LEU A 103 -4.37 21.13 -16.68
N GLU A 104 -5.26 22.12 -16.78
CA GLU A 104 -5.09 23.25 -17.70
C GLU A 104 -4.00 24.21 -17.20
N ALA A 105 -3.94 24.46 -15.89
CA ALA A 105 -2.86 25.24 -15.27
C ALA A 105 -1.48 24.56 -15.43
N LEU A 106 -1.44 23.22 -15.48
CA LEU A 106 -0.23 22.45 -15.78
C LEU A 106 0.15 22.52 -17.26
N ARG A 107 -0.81 22.41 -18.19
CA ARG A 107 -0.57 22.59 -19.63
C ARG A 107 -0.02 24.00 -19.93
N ALA A 108 -0.65 25.05 -19.39
CA ALA A 108 -0.23 26.44 -19.57
C ALA A 108 1.18 26.79 -19.04
N ARG A 109 1.77 25.95 -18.17
CA ARG A 109 3.16 26.11 -17.73
C ARG A 109 4.20 25.57 -18.71
N ALA A 110 3.81 24.67 -19.62
CA ALA A 110 4.72 24.15 -20.65
C ALA A 110 4.96 25.17 -21.77
N ASP A 111 3.93 25.92 -22.17
CA ASP A 111 3.96 26.84 -23.31
C ASP A 111 4.71 28.16 -23.06
N LEU A 112 5.15 28.40 -21.81
CA LEU A 112 5.84 29.64 -21.40
C LEU A 112 7.37 29.60 -21.56
N HIS A 113 7.96 28.52 -22.09
CA HIS A 113 9.39 28.43 -22.40
C HIS A 113 9.60 28.12 -23.88
N GLY A 114 9.71 29.18 -24.69
CA GLY A 114 9.84 29.10 -26.14
C GLY A 114 11.15 28.46 -26.60
N ASP A 115 11.00 27.46 -27.46
CA ASP A 115 11.96 26.83 -28.38
C ASP A 115 13.48 27.08 -28.15
N ALA A 116 14.13 26.09 -27.53
CA ALA A 116 15.58 25.90 -27.60
C ALA A 116 15.88 24.42 -27.83
N THR A 117 16.27 24.05 -29.05
CA THR A 117 16.46 22.65 -29.47
C THR A 117 17.68 21.98 -28.83
N ALA A 118 17.50 21.41 -27.65
CA ALA A 118 18.40 20.40 -27.09
C ALA A 118 17.55 19.24 -26.53
N SER A 119 17.75 18.03 -27.05
CA SER A 119 17.04 16.84 -26.58
C SER A 119 17.51 16.47 -25.17
N ALA A 120 16.80 16.95 -24.14
CA ALA A 120 16.99 16.49 -22.77
C ALA A 120 16.88 14.95 -22.77
N PRO A 121 17.88 14.23 -22.21
CA PRO A 121 17.88 12.77 -22.26
C PRO A 121 16.64 12.22 -21.55
N GLN A 122 16.01 11.23 -22.16
CA GLN A 122 14.97 10.45 -21.50
C GLN A 122 15.52 9.92 -20.18
N PRO A 123 14.71 9.84 -19.10
CA PRO A 123 15.13 9.15 -17.89
C PRO A 123 15.39 7.68 -18.23
N GLU A 124 16.67 7.29 -18.24
CA GLU A 124 17.03 5.93 -18.60
C GLU A 124 16.39 4.92 -17.64
N ARG A 125 16.07 3.73 -18.14
CA ARG A 125 15.41 2.67 -17.36
C ARG A 125 16.28 2.33 -16.14
N GLY A 126 15.70 2.42 -14.93
CA GLY A 126 16.48 2.24 -13.71
C GLY A 126 17.20 3.51 -13.22
N ALA A 127 16.85 4.70 -13.72
CA ALA A 127 17.37 5.99 -13.29
C ALA A 127 17.40 6.14 -11.76
N LEU A 128 18.45 6.81 -11.27
CA LEU A 128 18.63 7.11 -9.86
C LEU A 128 18.20 8.56 -9.58
N LEU A 129 17.24 8.73 -8.68
CA LEU A 129 16.77 10.02 -8.19
C LEU A 129 17.10 10.17 -6.70
N ALA A 130 17.37 11.39 -6.26
CA ALA A 130 17.61 11.72 -4.87
C ALA A 130 16.70 12.88 -4.44
N ALA A 131 15.92 12.68 -3.38
CA ALA A 131 15.12 13.74 -2.76
C ALA A 131 15.78 14.15 -1.43
N MET A 132 16.23 15.40 -1.36
CA MET A 132 16.74 16.02 -0.14
C MET A 132 15.67 16.92 0.50
N ASP A 133 15.55 16.80 1.82
CA ASP A 133 14.60 17.45 2.71
C ASP A 133 15.41 18.26 3.74
N ILE A 134 15.34 19.59 3.60
CA ILE A 134 16.01 20.60 4.42
C ILE A 134 15.03 21.05 5.52
N GLY A 135 14.89 20.20 6.53
CA GLY A 135 14.06 20.45 7.72
C GLY A 135 14.77 21.19 8.85
N THR A 136 13.99 21.72 9.80
CA THR A 136 14.41 22.57 10.94
C THR A 136 15.65 22.09 11.70
N ASN A 137 15.65 20.81 12.08
CA ASN A 137 16.60 20.24 13.03
C ASN A 137 17.61 19.31 12.35
N SER A 138 17.16 18.60 11.31
CA SER A 138 17.93 17.57 10.62
C SER A 138 17.58 17.56 9.14
N PHE A 139 18.59 17.45 8.29
CA PHE A 139 18.38 17.22 6.87
C PHE A 139 18.35 15.73 6.59
N HIS A 140 17.53 15.33 5.63
CA HIS A 140 17.36 13.95 5.20
C HIS A 140 17.54 13.87 3.69
N MET A 141 18.12 12.79 3.18
CA MET A 141 18.11 12.47 1.76
C MET A 141 17.81 10.99 1.55
N VAL A 142 16.91 10.69 0.62
CA VAL A 142 16.70 9.33 0.12
C VAL A 142 17.22 9.27 -1.32
N ILE A 143 18.02 8.26 -1.65
CA ILE A 143 18.41 7.94 -3.03
C ILE A 143 17.62 6.70 -3.43
N VAL A 144 16.96 6.74 -4.57
CA VAL A 144 16.08 5.68 -5.06
C VAL A 144 16.39 5.30 -6.50
N ARG A 145 16.06 4.05 -6.88
CA ARG A 145 16.00 3.58 -8.26
C ARG A 145 14.56 3.56 -8.74
N CYS A 146 14.26 4.30 -9.80
CA CYS A 146 12.95 4.24 -10.46
C CYS A 146 12.81 2.93 -11.22
N LEU A 147 11.72 2.20 -10.96
CA LEU A 147 11.34 0.97 -11.64
C LEU A 147 10.37 1.27 -12.79
N GLU A 148 10.34 0.39 -13.79
CA GLU A 148 9.34 0.43 -14.89
C GLU A 148 7.90 0.30 -14.40
N SER A 149 7.70 -0.12 -13.15
CA SER A 149 6.40 -0.29 -12.49
C SER A 149 5.80 0.98 -11.89
N GLY A 150 6.34 2.17 -12.20
CA GLY A 150 5.92 3.43 -11.55
C GLY A 150 6.22 3.46 -10.04
N ARG A 151 7.18 2.65 -9.60
CA ARG A 151 7.62 2.53 -8.21
C ARG A 151 9.10 2.83 -8.09
N PHE A 152 9.59 2.87 -6.87
CA PHE A 152 11.01 3.06 -6.61
C PHE A 152 11.52 2.09 -5.53
N GLU A 153 12.80 1.74 -5.63
CA GLU A 153 13.54 0.99 -4.61
C GLU A 153 14.50 1.94 -3.89
N VAL A 154 14.56 1.89 -2.57
CA VAL A 154 15.50 2.71 -1.78
C VAL A 154 16.91 2.14 -1.91
N VAL A 155 17.82 2.93 -2.48
CA VAL A 155 19.24 2.60 -2.72
C VAL A 155 20.16 3.22 -1.68
N ASP A 156 19.72 4.31 -1.02
CA ASP A 156 20.42 4.90 0.13
C ASP A 156 19.48 5.77 0.97
N GLN A 157 19.83 5.96 2.25
CA GLN A 157 19.21 6.94 3.14
C GLN A 157 20.26 7.60 4.03
N LEU A 158 20.37 8.93 3.92
CA LEU A 158 21.24 9.76 4.74
C LEU A 158 20.38 10.66 5.63
N LYS A 159 20.79 10.84 6.88
CA LYS A 159 20.19 11.81 7.82
C LYS A 159 21.27 12.45 8.68
N GLU A 160 21.30 13.77 8.72
CA GLU A 160 22.26 14.56 9.48
C GLU A 160 21.56 15.60 10.34
N PHE A 161 22.14 15.93 11.50
CA PHE A 161 21.64 17.00 12.37
C PHE A 161 22.34 18.31 12.03
N VAL A 162 21.57 19.39 11.88
CA VAL A 162 22.07 20.69 11.40
C VAL A 162 21.67 21.83 12.33
N ARG A 163 20.39 21.87 12.77
CA ARG A 163 19.76 22.98 13.52
C ARG A 163 20.07 24.35 12.90
N LEU A 164 19.19 24.83 12.03
CA LEU A 164 19.36 26.10 11.30
C LEU A 164 19.27 27.35 12.20
N GLY A 165 18.34 27.35 13.15
CA GLY A 165 18.11 28.47 14.08
C GLY A 165 18.75 28.27 15.47
N GLY A 166 18.75 29.35 16.26
CA GLY A 166 18.94 29.28 17.71
C GLY A 166 17.77 28.57 18.41
N GLY A 167 17.86 28.42 19.74
CA GLY A 167 16.73 27.95 20.56
C GLY A 167 15.61 28.99 20.66
N THR A 168 14.42 28.50 21.05
CA THR A 168 13.28 29.24 21.61
C THR A 168 12.72 30.44 20.83
N SER A 169 11.43 30.32 20.48
CA SER A 169 10.50 31.44 20.22
C SER A 169 10.73 32.30 18.96
N GLY A 170 10.66 31.65 17.79
CA GLY A 170 10.25 32.28 16.53
C GLY A 170 11.35 32.36 15.48
N PHE A 171 11.24 31.53 14.43
CA PHE A 171 12.18 31.56 13.31
C PHE A 171 12.10 32.92 12.59
N ARG A 172 13.18 33.68 12.69
CA ARG A 172 13.38 34.94 11.96
C ARG A 172 14.74 35.02 11.26
N ILE A 173 15.77 34.32 11.72
CA ILE A 173 17.11 34.30 11.11
C ILE A 173 17.71 32.88 11.19
N ILE A 174 18.23 32.38 10.06
CA ILE A 174 19.15 31.23 10.00
C ILE A 174 20.51 31.70 10.52
N THR A 175 21.04 31.03 11.54
CA THR A 175 22.27 31.45 12.23
C THR A 175 23.52 31.14 11.41
N GLU A 176 24.55 31.99 11.47
CA GLU A 176 25.84 31.77 10.78
C GLU A 176 26.44 30.37 11.03
N PRO A 177 26.52 29.84 12.27
CA PRO A 177 26.98 28.46 12.49
C PRO A 177 26.00 27.40 11.95
N GLY A 178 24.70 27.69 11.90
CA GLY A 178 23.68 26.84 11.29
C GLY A 178 23.81 26.76 9.78
N GLU A 179 24.08 27.88 9.12
CA GLU A 179 24.36 27.95 7.68
C GLU A 179 25.65 27.21 7.33
N GLN A 180 26.74 27.42 8.07
CA GLN A 180 28.00 26.71 7.82
C GLN A 180 27.85 25.19 7.95
N ARG A 181 27.09 24.70 8.94
CA ARG A 181 26.72 23.27 9.05
C ARG A 181 25.83 22.80 7.90
N ALA A 182 24.85 23.61 7.50
CA ALA A 182 23.94 23.29 6.40
C ALA A 182 24.70 23.13 5.07
N LEU A 183 25.57 24.08 4.73
CA LEU A 183 26.41 24.05 3.53
C LEU A 183 27.34 22.82 3.50
N ALA A 184 27.92 22.45 4.64
CA ALA A 184 28.76 21.25 4.77
C ALA A 184 27.95 19.95 4.53
N VAL A 185 26.75 19.84 5.10
CA VAL A 185 25.87 18.68 4.91
C VAL A 185 25.33 18.60 3.48
N ILE A 186 24.89 19.72 2.90
CA ILE A 186 24.37 19.76 1.53
C ILE A 186 25.45 19.36 0.52
N ARG A 187 26.69 19.85 0.65
CA ARG A 187 27.84 19.37 -0.16
C ARG A 187 28.07 17.87 -0.03
N ARG A 188 27.95 17.32 1.19
CA ARG A 188 28.13 15.88 1.44
C ARG A 188 27.01 15.05 0.81
N PHE A 189 25.77 15.53 0.86
CA PHE A 189 24.63 14.86 0.22
C PHE A 189 24.71 14.95 -1.32
N GLN A 190 25.04 16.12 -1.86
CA GLN A 190 25.34 16.32 -3.29
C GLN A 190 26.40 15.33 -3.78
N ARG A 191 27.51 15.18 -3.04
CA ARG A 191 28.59 14.22 -3.38
C ARG A 191 28.13 12.77 -3.29
N ALA A 192 27.30 12.42 -2.31
CA ALA A 192 26.76 11.06 -2.16
C ALA A 192 25.78 10.69 -3.30
N ALA A 193 24.97 11.65 -3.76
CA ALA A 193 24.12 11.49 -4.95
C ALA A 193 24.95 11.38 -6.23
N ALA A 194 25.89 12.32 -6.45
CA ALA A 194 26.75 12.36 -7.63
C ALA A 194 27.64 11.11 -7.76
N ALA A 195 28.20 10.59 -6.67
CA ALA A 195 28.98 9.35 -6.65
C ALA A 195 28.17 8.10 -7.04
N LYS A 196 26.84 8.18 -7.03
CA LYS A 196 25.92 7.14 -7.51
C LYS A 196 25.29 7.47 -8.87
N GLY A 197 25.63 8.60 -9.49
CA GLY A 197 24.97 9.10 -10.71
C GLY A 197 23.51 9.52 -10.50
N ALA A 198 23.09 9.79 -9.26
CA ALA A 198 21.72 10.16 -8.93
C ALA A 198 21.48 11.66 -9.20
N ARG A 199 20.41 11.98 -9.95
CA ARG A 199 19.91 13.36 -10.08
C ARG A 199 19.27 13.75 -8.76
N MET A 200 19.47 14.99 -8.28
CA MET A 200 18.92 15.45 -6.99
C MET A 200 17.88 16.57 -7.16
N ARG A 201 16.78 16.51 -6.38
CA ARG A 201 15.84 17.61 -6.10
C ARG A 201 15.92 17.91 -4.60
N ALA A 202 15.99 19.18 -4.22
CA ALA A 202 16.11 19.61 -2.83
C ALA A 202 14.94 20.53 -2.46
N VAL A 203 14.18 20.15 -1.44
CA VAL A 203 13.10 20.96 -0.87
C VAL A 203 13.46 21.46 0.53
N ALA A 204 13.00 22.65 0.89
CA ALA A 204 13.19 23.25 2.22
C ALA A 204 11.86 23.70 2.84
N THR A 205 11.69 23.42 4.12
CA THR A 205 10.41 23.50 4.83
C THR A 205 10.36 24.70 5.80
N SER A 206 9.46 24.67 6.80
CA SER A 206 9.15 25.78 7.73
C SER A 206 10.35 26.64 8.17
N ALA A 207 11.47 26.03 8.56
CA ALA A 207 12.64 26.76 9.04
C ALA A 207 13.34 27.67 8.01
N VAL A 208 13.29 27.33 6.72
CA VAL A 208 13.80 28.19 5.63
C VAL A 208 12.68 29.05 5.06
N ARG A 209 11.45 28.50 4.97
CA ARG A 209 10.23 29.20 4.54
C ARG A 209 9.97 30.49 5.35
N GLU A 210 10.23 30.46 6.65
CA GLU A 210 9.88 31.54 7.60
C GLU A 210 11.06 32.48 7.97
N ALA A 211 12.30 32.16 7.57
CA ALA A 211 13.47 32.99 7.89
C ALA A 211 13.54 34.26 7.03
N HIS A 212 13.86 35.42 7.64
CA HIS A 212 14.04 36.69 6.93
C HIS A 212 15.30 36.71 6.05
N ASN A 213 16.32 35.90 6.34
CA ASN A 213 17.53 35.76 5.52
C ASN A 213 17.49 34.55 4.55
N ARG A 214 16.29 34.08 4.19
CA ARG A 214 16.13 32.92 3.29
C ARG A 214 16.67 33.16 1.87
N GLU A 215 16.46 34.31 1.24
CA GLU A 215 16.99 34.57 -0.12
C GLU A 215 18.52 34.71 -0.15
N PRO A 216 19.20 35.33 0.85
CA PRO A 216 20.63 35.16 1.07
C PRO A 216 21.05 33.68 1.20
N PHE A 217 20.46 32.93 2.13
CA PHE A 217 20.81 31.54 2.40
C PHE A 217 20.67 30.63 1.17
N VAL A 218 19.53 30.68 0.47
CA VAL A 218 19.26 29.84 -0.72
C VAL A 218 20.24 30.15 -1.86
N ARG A 219 20.51 31.44 -2.14
CA ARG A 219 21.55 31.82 -3.11
C ARG A 219 22.92 31.29 -2.70
N ARG A 220 23.26 31.39 -1.41
CA ARG A 220 24.54 30.90 -0.90
C ARG A 220 24.67 29.39 -1.02
N VAL A 221 23.60 28.62 -0.79
CA VAL A 221 23.59 27.17 -1.06
C VAL A 221 23.86 26.87 -2.53
N ALA A 222 23.20 27.57 -3.47
CA ALA A 222 23.43 27.39 -4.90
C ALA A 222 24.90 27.70 -5.30
N GLU A 223 25.40 28.88 -4.93
CA GLU A 223 26.80 29.33 -5.16
C GLU A 223 27.85 28.34 -4.62
N VAL A 224 27.65 27.85 -3.39
CA VAL A 224 28.69 27.18 -2.59
C VAL A 224 28.64 25.66 -2.73
N THR A 225 27.55 25.11 -3.25
CA THR A 225 27.29 23.66 -3.32
C THR A 225 26.83 23.15 -4.70
N GLY A 226 26.38 24.03 -5.60
CA GLY A 226 25.79 23.64 -6.89
C GLY A 226 24.42 22.94 -6.75
N VAL A 227 23.66 23.30 -5.71
CA VAL A 227 22.34 22.72 -5.42
C VAL A 227 21.30 23.83 -5.34
N ASP A 228 20.35 23.82 -6.26
CA ASP A 228 19.15 24.65 -6.18
C ASP A 228 18.20 24.10 -5.12
N VAL A 229 17.69 24.98 -4.25
CA VAL A 229 16.79 24.63 -3.13
C VAL A 229 15.42 25.25 -3.33
N GLU A 230 14.42 24.39 -3.46
CA GLU A 230 13.01 24.73 -3.62
C GLU A 230 12.37 24.96 -2.24
N VAL A 231 12.08 26.22 -1.89
CA VAL A 231 11.40 26.55 -0.63
C VAL A 231 9.89 26.37 -0.81
N ILE A 232 9.36 25.24 -0.32
CA ILE A 232 7.96 24.83 -0.55
C ILE A 232 7.00 25.47 0.46
N SER A 233 5.75 25.70 0.05
CA SER A 233 4.67 26.13 0.96
C SER A 233 4.24 24.99 1.90
N GLY A 234 3.56 25.32 3.00
CA GLY A 234 3.04 24.30 3.91
C GLY A 234 1.94 23.43 3.28
N GLN A 235 1.15 23.99 2.34
CA GLN A 235 0.16 23.25 1.55
C GLN A 235 0.84 22.26 0.59
N GLU A 236 1.93 22.67 -0.05
CA GLU A 236 2.71 21.81 -0.95
C GLU A 236 3.45 20.71 -0.17
N GLU A 237 4.01 21.05 1.00
CA GLU A 237 4.58 20.09 1.95
C GLU A 237 3.56 19.02 2.35
N ALA A 238 2.33 19.43 2.70
CA ALA A 238 1.23 18.53 3.01
C ALA A 238 0.76 17.68 1.80
N ARG A 239 0.71 18.25 0.58
CA ARG A 239 0.39 17.51 -0.67
C ARG A 239 1.43 16.44 -0.96
N LEU A 240 2.72 16.78 -0.85
CA LEU A 240 3.83 15.85 -1.03
C LEU A 240 3.79 14.73 0.02
N ILE A 241 3.54 15.06 1.29
CA ILE A 241 3.35 14.07 2.36
C ILE A 241 2.23 13.08 2.01
N TYR A 242 1.07 13.54 1.51
CA TYR A 242 -0.02 12.65 1.09
C TYR A 242 0.40 11.67 -0.02
N MET A 243 1.11 12.15 -1.05
CA MET A 243 1.63 11.28 -2.11
C MET A 243 2.67 10.27 -1.60
N GLY A 244 3.51 10.67 -0.64
CA GLY A 244 4.44 9.77 0.06
C GLY A 244 3.69 8.68 0.83
N VAL A 245 2.63 9.04 1.55
CA VAL A 245 1.75 8.10 2.27
C VAL A 245 1.08 7.11 1.32
N LEU A 246 0.58 7.55 0.16
CA LEU A 246 -0.06 6.66 -0.83
C LEU A 246 0.86 5.54 -1.32
N GLN A 247 2.18 5.77 -1.42
CA GLN A 247 3.13 4.74 -1.84
C GLN A 247 3.44 3.66 -0.79
N ALA A 248 3.08 3.89 0.48
CA ALA A 248 3.24 2.91 1.56
C ALA A 248 1.90 2.33 2.06
N MET A 249 0.82 3.10 1.98
CA MET A 249 -0.43 2.82 2.70
C MET A 249 -1.60 2.58 1.72
N PRO A 250 -2.34 1.46 1.86
CA PRO A 250 -3.53 1.19 1.04
C PRO A 250 -4.70 2.06 1.52
N VAL A 251 -4.69 3.34 1.13
CA VAL A 251 -5.67 4.37 1.53
C VAL A 251 -6.21 5.20 0.35
N HIS A 252 -5.85 4.86 -0.89
CA HIS A 252 -6.27 5.59 -2.10
C HIS A 252 -7.80 5.74 -2.23
N GLU A 253 -8.53 4.63 -2.15
CA GLU A 253 -10.00 4.58 -2.25
C GLU A 253 -10.74 5.06 -0.99
N ARG A 254 -10.06 5.73 -0.06
CA ARG A 254 -10.63 6.24 1.20
C ARG A 254 -10.32 7.71 1.36
N ARG A 255 -11.12 8.44 2.13
CA ARG A 255 -10.79 9.78 2.60
C ARG A 255 -9.79 9.66 3.75
N ALA A 256 -8.53 9.97 3.46
CA ALA A 256 -7.38 9.76 4.33
C ALA A 256 -6.94 11.08 4.96
N LEU A 257 -7.10 11.20 6.28
CA LEU A 257 -6.58 12.29 7.08
C LEU A 257 -5.13 11.97 7.46
N CYS A 258 -4.16 12.56 6.77
CA CYS A 258 -2.74 12.38 7.09
C CYS A 258 -2.23 13.54 7.96
N ILE A 259 -1.39 13.20 8.95
CA ILE A 259 -0.79 14.13 9.91
C ILE A 259 0.71 13.84 10.00
N ASP A 260 1.57 14.82 9.70
CA ASP A 260 3.01 14.75 9.95
C ASP A 260 3.40 15.78 11.03
N ILE A 261 3.93 15.30 12.16
CA ILE A 261 4.43 16.19 13.22
C ILE A 261 5.92 16.44 12.99
N GLY A 262 6.19 17.49 12.23
CA GLY A 262 7.50 18.06 11.92
C GLY A 262 8.15 18.79 13.10
N GLY A 263 9.36 19.31 12.86
CA GLY A 263 10.22 19.91 13.90
C GLY A 263 9.73 21.26 14.40
N GLY A 264 9.43 22.18 13.47
CA GLY A 264 8.83 23.49 13.72
C GLY A 264 7.37 23.64 13.27
N SER A 265 6.91 22.79 12.34
CA SER A 265 5.54 22.77 11.81
C SER A 265 4.88 21.40 11.96
N THR A 266 3.57 21.35 11.74
CA THR A 266 2.77 20.12 11.64
C THR A 266 1.78 20.24 10.49
N GLU A 267 1.89 19.33 9.55
CA GLU A 267 1.15 19.33 8.30
C GLU A 267 -0.06 18.39 8.42
N VAL A 268 -1.25 18.88 8.07
CA VAL A 268 -2.50 18.11 8.07
C VAL A 268 -3.13 18.20 6.69
N VAL A 269 -3.43 17.04 6.10
CA VAL A 269 -4.04 16.92 4.78
C VAL A 269 -5.18 15.91 4.83
N LEU A 270 -6.32 16.27 4.26
CA LEU A 270 -7.37 15.31 3.93
C LEU A 270 -7.31 15.05 2.43
N GLY A 271 -6.95 13.83 2.06
CA GLY A 271 -6.82 13.43 0.66
C GLY A 271 -7.71 12.26 0.27
N HIS A 272 -8.09 12.18 -1.00
CA HIS A 272 -8.84 11.06 -1.57
C HIS A 272 -8.41 10.81 -3.01
N ARG A 273 -8.22 9.55 -3.42
CA ARG A 273 -7.89 9.14 -4.79
C ARG A 273 -6.73 9.90 -5.46
N GLY A 274 -5.77 10.36 -4.65
CA GLY A 274 -4.61 11.14 -5.13
C GLY A 274 -4.76 12.65 -5.03
N GLU A 275 -5.96 13.16 -4.82
CA GLU A 275 -6.23 14.59 -4.68
C GLU A 275 -6.20 15.01 -3.21
N ALA A 276 -5.54 16.14 -2.91
CA ALA A 276 -5.53 16.73 -1.58
C ALA A 276 -6.76 17.66 -1.44
N LEU A 277 -7.90 17.07 -1.05
CA LEU A 277 -9.18 17.77 -0.89
C LEU A 277 -9.08 19.01 0.02
N ALA A 278 -8.25 18.93 1.06
CA ALA A 278 -7.90 20.09 1.88
C ALA A 278 -6.52 19.94 2.55
N THR A 279 -5.83 21.05 2.79
CA THR A 279 -4.50 21.09 3.41
C THR A 279 -4.36 22.25 4.41
N THR A 280 -3.58 22.05 5.46
CA THR A 280 -3.09 23.11 6.35
C THR A 280 -1.72 22.75 6.93
N SER A 281 -0.97 23.77 7.35
CA SER A 281 0.35 23.66 8.00
C SER A 281 0.34 24.54 9.23
N LEU A 282 0.32 23.90 10.40
CA LEU A 282 0.36 24.55 11.69
C LEU A 282 1.80 24.94 12.01
N ARG A 283 2.03 26.13 12.57
CA ARG A 283 3.35 26.55 13.08
C ARG A 283 3.64 25.99 14.48
N LEU A 284 3.31 24.71 14.66
CA LEU A 284 3.51 23.92 15.86
C LEU A 284 4.28 22.67 15.51
N GLY A 285 5.47 22.49 16.07
CA GLY A 285 6.27 21.28 15.91
C GLY A 285 6.75 20.73 17.25
N HIS A 286 7.16 19.47 17.26
CA HIS A 286 7.49 18.75 18.50
C HIS A 286 8.67 19.35 19.28
N VAL A 287 9.56 20.12 18.63
CA VAL A 287 10.68 20.78 19.32
C VAL A 287 10.22 22.04 20.05
N GLY A 288 9.58 22.99 19.36
CA GLY A 288 9.12 24.23 19.99
C GLY A 288 8.09 24.02 21.10
N LEU A 289 7.27 22.96 21.02
CA LEU A 289 6.42 22.55 22.14
C LEU A 289 7.21 21.91 23.28
N THR A 290 8.23 21.10 23.01
CA THR A 290 9.08 20.53 24.07
C THR A 290 9.87 21.62 24.80
N GLU A 291 10.47 22.58 24.08
CA GLU A 291 11.17 23.72 24.69
C GLU A 291 10.24 24.49 25.65
N ARG A 292 8.94 24.62 25.32
CA ARG A 292 7.91 25.16 26.22
C ARG A 292 7.56 24.24 27.39
N CYS A 293 7.38 22.92 27.18
CA CYS A 293 7.03 21.97 28.25
C CYS A 293 8.14 21.72 29.27
N VAL A 294 9.40 22.05 28.96
CA VAL A 294 10.58 21.60 29.71
C VAL A 294 11.44 22.76 30.22
N GLY A 295 11.33 23.95 29.61
CA GLY A 295 12.27 25.05 29.79
C GLY A 295 13.51 24.89 28.90
N GLU A 296 14.34 25.93 28.86
CA GLU A 296 15.45 26.04 27.89
C GLU A 296 16.63 25.07 28.12
N SER A 297 16.65 24.39 29.26
CA SER A 297 17.75 23.54 29.77
C SER A 297 18.02 22.24 28.98
N VAL A 298 17.43 22.04 27.80
CA VAL A 298 17.47 20.77 27.03
C VAL A 298 18.78 20.59 26.24
N HIS A 299 19.71 21.55 26.29
CA HIS A 299 20.87 21.61 25.39
C HIS A 299 22.24 21.87 26.06
N GLY A 300 22.40 21.51 27.33
CA GLY A 300 23.72 21.27 27.92
C GLY A 300 24.11 19.80 27.84
N ASP A 301 25.40 19.48 27.68
CA ASP A 301 25.93 18.10 27.69
C ASP A 301 25.98 17.46 29.11
N GLU A 302 25.09 17.87 30.01
CA GLU A 302 25.03 17.40 31.41
C GLU A 302 23.91 16.37 31.64
N PRO A 303 24.24 15.09 31.93
CA PRO A 303 23.26 14.11 32.39
C PRO A 303 22.80 14.46 33.81
N GLY A 304 21.53 14.86 33.96
CA GLY A 304 20.94 15.10 35.28
C GLY A 304 19.84 16.17 35.35
N ALA A 305 19.62 16.95 34.29
CA ALA A 305 18.59 18.00 34.27
C ALA A 305 17.19 17.45 34.64
N SER A 306 16.70 17.84 35.82
CA SER A 306 15.37 17.47 36.31
C SER A 306 14.31 18.28 35.59
N TYR A 307 13.37 17.60 34.91
CA TYR A 307 12.30 18.28 34.19
C TYR A 307 11.35 18.96 35.16
N ALA A 308 11.20 20.29 35.04
CA ALA A 308 10.17 21.05 35.74
C ALA A 308 8.80 20.89 35.03
N THR A 309 8.27 19.67 35.01
CA THR A 309 6.88 19.42 34.61
C THR A 309 5.96 19.92 35.72
N ASP A 310 5.75 21.23 35.78
CA ASP A 310 4.59 21.78 36.47
C ASP A 310 3.34 21.32 35.70
N ASP A 311 2.32 20.82 36.40
CA ASP A 311 1.05 20.44 35.80
C ASP A 311 0.38 21.64 35.13
N LEU A 312 0.64 22.86 35.63
CA LEU A 312 0.25 24.13 34.99
C LEU A 312 0.91 24.31 33.61
N LEU A 313 2.18 23.94 33.44
CA LEU A 313 2.92 24.10 32.19
C LEU A 313 2.51 23.06 31.13
N VAL A 314 2.15 21.86 31.57
CA VAL A 314 1.54 20.82 30.71
C VAL A 314 0.16 21.26 30.25
N GLU A 315 -0.65 21.81 31.15
CA GLU A 315 -2.00 22.29 30.84
C GLU A 315 -1.99 23.60 30.02
N GLU A 316 -1.01 24.48 30.25
CA GLU A 316 -0.73 25.64 29.39
C GLU A 316 -0.30 25.20 27.99
N THR A 317 0.55 24.18 27.87
CA THR A 317 0.90 23.60 26.56
C THR A 317 -0.36 23.08 25.85
N ARG A 318 -1.23 22.34 26.55
CA ARG A 318 -2.51 21.87 25.97
C ARG A 318 -3.38 23.03 25.52
N ARG A 319 -3.52 24.09 26.33
CA ARG A 319 -4.28 25.30 25.96
C ARG A 319 -3.67 26.03 24.77
N ALA A 320 -2.34 26.14 24.70
CA ALA A 320 -1.64 26.76 23.57
C ALA A 320 -1.83 25.97 22.28
N VAL A 321 -1.79 24.63 22.34
CA VAL A 321 -2.12 23.77 21.21
C VAL A 321 -3.60 23.88 20.84
N ALA A 322 -4.51 23.82 21.81
CA ALA A 322 -5.95 23.95 21.58
C ALA A 322 -6.34 25.32 21.00
N SER A 323 -5.71 26.42 21.44
CA SER A 323 -5.89 27.77 20.88
C SER A 323 -5.42 27.81 19.43
N ALA A 324 -4.20 27.38 19.15
CA ALA A 324 -3.65 27.35 17.80
C ALA A 324 -4.39 26.39 16.85
N LEU A 325 -5.07 25.36 17.38
CA LEU A 325 -5.99 24.52 16.62
C LEU A 325 -7.34 25.23 16.39
N ALA A 326 -7.87 25.97 17.37
CA ALA A 326 -9.11 26.76 17.26
C ALA A 326 -8.95 28.02 16.39
N GLU A 327 -7.73 28.56 16.26
CA GLU A 327 -7.32 29.58 15.29
C GLU A 327 -7.30 29.05 13.84
N THR A 328 -7.62 27.77 13.62
CA THR A 328 -7.74 27.18 12.29
C THR A 328 -9.10 26.51 12.09
N ASP A 329 -9.64 26.62 10.88
CA ASP A 329 -10.86 25.92 10.48
C ASP A 329 -10.68 24.40 10.30
N LEU A 330 -9.64 23.78 10.91
CA LEU A 330 -9.22 22.38 10.76
C LEU A 330 -10.38 21.38 10.80
N ARG A 331 -11.31 21.59 11.73
CA ARG A 331 -12.48 20.73 11.90
C ARG A 331 -13.55 21.01 10.82
N GLN A 332 -13.85 22.27 10.55
CA GLN A 332 -14.81 22.68 9.50
C GLN A 332 -14.34 22.23 8.12
N MET A 333 -13.04 22.33 7.85
CA MET A 333 -12.34 21.86 6.66
C MET A 333 -12.55 20.35 6.43
N VAL A 334 -12.39 19.53 7.48
CA VAL A 334 -12.62 18.08 7.43
C VAL A 334 -14.12 17.75 7.29
N GLU A 335 -15.00 18.47 8.00
CA GLU A 335 -16.45 18.28 7.93
C GLU A 335 -17.03 18.68 6.56
N ALA A 336 -16.55 19.78 5.95
CA ALA A 336 -16.96 20.25 4.62
C ALA A 336 -16.53 19.32 3.48
N ALA A 337 -15.36 18.67 3.59
CA ALA A 337 -14.95 17.57 2.71
C ALA A 337 -15.67 16.23 3.01
N GLY A 338 -16.69 16.26 3.86
CA GLY A 338 -17.57 15.13 4.19
C GLY A 338 -16.98 14.13 5.20
N GLY A 339 -15.94 14.52 5.93
CA GLY A 339 -15.24 13.70 6.92
C GLY A 339 -14.16 12.76 6.35
N TYR A 340 -13.41 12.15 7.25
CA TYR A 340 -12.37 11.15 6.93
C TYR A 340 -12.83 9.74 7.30
N GLU A 341 -12.22 8.73 6.65
CA GLU A 341 -12.47 7.31 6.89
C GLU A 341 -11.27 6.59 7.51
N VAL A 342 -10.07 7.15 7.39
CA VAL A 342 -8.83 6.65 7.99
C VAL A 342 -7.92 7.81 8.38
N ALA A 343 -7.35 7.75 9.59
CA ALA A 343 -6.28 8.65 10.01
C ALA A 343 -4.92 7.96 9.85
N VAL A 344 -3.92 8.68 9.34
CA VAL A 344 -2.55 8.19 9.11
C VAL A 344 -1.55 9.18 9.70
N GLY A 345 -0.75 8.74 10.65
CA GLY A 345 0.40 9.48 11.15
C GLY A 345 1.62 9.21 10.28
N SER A 346 2.46 10.23 10.08
CA SER A 346 3.77 10.09 9.44
C SER A 346 4.86 10.71 10.34
N SER A 347 6.07 10.88 9.81
CA SER A 347 7.25 11.29 10.58
C SER A 347 7.72 10.32 11.67
N GLY A 348 8.97 10.54 12.12
CA GLY A 348 9.56 9.83 13.26
C GLY A 348 8.87 10.11 14.60
N THR A 349 7.86 11.00 14.65
CA THR A 349 7.05 11.27 15.84
C THR A 349 5.94 10.23 15.97
N ALA A 350 5.07 10.08 14.96
CA ALA A 350 4.02 9.06 14.97
C ALA A 350 4.60 7.64 15.03
N ALA A 351 5.72 7.39 14.33
CA ALA A 351 6.43 6.11 14.40
C ALA A 351 6.91 5.77 15.82
N THR A 352 7.46 6.73 16.58
CA THR A 352 7.91 6.46 17.96
C THR A 352 6.72 6.21 18.88
N ILE A 353 5.64 7.01 18.76
CA ILE A 353 4.39 6.81 19.50
C ILE A 353 3.83 5.39 19.27
N ALA A 354 3.72 4.96 18.01
CA ALA A 354 3.14 3.67 17.65
C ALA A 354 3.96 2.48 18.16
N VAL A 355 5.31 2.56 18.11
CA VAL A 355 6.17 1.51 18.66
C VAL A 355 6.06 1.46 20.20
N MET A 356 6.03 2.61 20.88
CA MET A 356 5.86 2.65 22.34
C MET A 356 4.49 2.12 22.80
N VAL A 357 3.40 2.45 22.09
CA VAL A 357 2.06 1.88 22.36
C VAL A 357 2.07 0.36 22.13
N ASN A 358 2.72 -0.12 21.06
CA ASN A 358 2.81 -1.55 20.78
C ASN A 358 3.56 -2.30 21.89
N GLU A 359 4.66 -1.75 22.41
CA GLU A 359 5.39 -2.37 23.52
C GLU A 359 4.67 -2.21 24.89
N MET A 360 3.82 -1.19 25.07
CA MET A 360 2.92 -1.08 26.22
C MET A 360 1.89 -2.22 26.24
N ARG A 361 1.15 -2.42 25.14
CA ARG A 361 0.18 -3.53 25.00
C ARG A 361 0.77 -4.88 25.42
N ARG A 362 2.02 -5.12 25.06
CA ARG A 362 2.75 -6.39 25.31
C ARG A 362 3.25 -6.56 26.74
N ALA A 363 3.46 -5.45 27.47
CA ALA A 363 3.67 -5.50 28.91
C ALA A 363 2.37 -5.86 29.65
N ASP A 364 1.22 -5.43 29.10
CA ASP A 364 -0.11 -5.66 29.66
C ASP A 364 -0.69 -7.06 29.32
N GLU A 365 -0.02 -7.88 28.49
CA GLU A 365 -0.41 -9.25 28.09
C GLU A 365 -0.32 -10.31 29.23
N THR A 366 -0.61 -9.89 30.47
CA THR A 366 -1.02 -10.81 31.56
C THR A 366 -2.53 -10.71 31.87
N ALA A 367 -3.28 -9.81 31.19
CA ALA A 367 -4.73 -9.67 31.32
C ALA A 367 -5.46 -9.80 29.96
N ALA A 368 -6.62 -10.46 29.95
CA ALA A 368 -7.27 -10.92 28.72
C ALA A 368 -8.02 -9.81 27.93
N ALA A 369 -7.55 -9.49 26.72
CA ALA A 369 -8.27 -8.58 25.79
C ALA A 369 -8.09 -8.88 24.28
N ALA A 370 -7.72 -10.11 23.89
CA ALA A 370 -7.40 -10.50 22.49
C ALA A 370 -8.61 -10.56 21.52
N ALA A 371 -9.63 -9.72 21.71
CA ALA A 371 -10.93 -9.79 21.02
C ALA A 371 -11.40 -8.47 20.36
N ALA A 372 -10.78 -7.32 20.64
CA ALA A 372 -11.27 -6.02 20.18
C ALA A 372 -10.14 -4.98 19.94
N ALA A 373 -9.18 -5.30 19.07
CA ALA A 373 -8.10 -4.38 18.69
C ALA A 373 -7.90 -4.31 17.17
N VAL A 374 -7.37 -3.18 16.69
CA VAL A 374 -6.82 -3.05 15.32
C VAL A 374 -5.62 -4.00 15.19
N THR A 375 -5.32 -4.44 13.97
CA THR A 375 -4.34 -5.48 13.61
C THR A 375 -3.15 -5.58 14.58
N PRO A 376 -2.93 -6.75 15.23
CA PRO A 376 -1.87 -6.89 16.22
C PRO A 376 -0.50 -6.71 15.56
N GLY A 377 0.35 -5.90 16.19
CA GLY A 377 1.67 -5.53 15.66
C GLY A 377 2.68 -6.67 15.63
N PRO A 378 3.85 -6.45 15.00
CA PRO A 378 4.88 -7.45 14.85
C PRO A 378 5.52 -7.81 16.19
N ARG A 379 6.06 -9.04 16.27
CA ARG A 379 6.61 -9.61 17.52
C ARG A 379 8.06 -9.19 17.81
N SER A 380 8.67 -8.38 16.95
CA SER A 380 10.05 -7.88 17.01
C SER A 380 10.15 -6.56 17.78
N GLY A 381 11.04 -6.45 18.77
CA GLY A 381 11.39 -5.19 19.45
C GLY A 381 12.19 -4.18 18.59
N ARG A 382 12.23 -4.39 17.28
CA ARG A 382 12.71 -3.47 16.24
C ARG A 382 11.73 -3.58 15.07
N VAL A 383 10.81 -2.63 15.01
CA VAL A 383 9.81 -2.54 13.94
C VAL A 383 10.52 -2.03 12.67
N ASN A 384 10.51 -2.83 11.60
CA ASN A 384 11.01 -2.41 10.29
C ASN A 384 9.95 -1.59 9.50
N SER A 385 10.32 -0.95 8.39
CA SER A 385 9.41 -0.06 7.65
C SER A 385 8.13 -0.72 7.13
N ALA A 386 8.16 -2.00 6.75
CA ALA A 386 6.98 -2.76 6.31
C ALA A 386 6.17 -3.33 7.49
N GLU A 387 6.84 -3.58 8.61
CA GLU A 387 6.19 -3.87 9.89
C GLU A 387 5.44 -2.66 10.46
N LEU A 388 5.86 -1.44 10.09
CA LEU A 388 5.32 -0.16 10.59
C LEU A 388 3.95 0.19 10.00
N THR A 389 3.68 -0.20 8.74
CA THR A 389 2.40 0.10 8.04
C THR A 389 1.19 -0.57 8.68
N ASP A 390 1.40 -1.70 9.36
CA ASP A 390 0.33 -2.49 9.99
C ASP A 390 0.09 -2.12 11.46
N ILE A 391 0.94 -1.30 12.07
CA ILE A 391 0.72 -0.79 13.43
C ILE A 391 -0.28 0.37 13.41
N ALA A 392 -1.24 0.30 14.34
CA ALA A 392 -2.15 1.39 14.66
C ALA A 392 -2.28 1.56 16.18
N PHE A 393 -2.57 2.78 16.62
CA PHE A 393 -2.88 3.13 18.00
C PHE A 393 -4.19 3.90 18.10
N THR A 394 -4.89 3.74 19.23
CA THR A 394 -6.18 4.37 19.54
C THR A 394 -6.02 5.54 20.50
N ARG A 395 -7.07 6.37 20.63
CA ARG A 395 -7.07 7.52 21.55
C ARG A 395 -6.75 7.15 23.01
N PRO A 396 -7.38 6.13 23.65
CA PRO A 396 -7.08 5.77 25.03
C PRO A 396 -5.63 5.28 25.25
N GLU A 397 -5.04 4.64 24.24
CA GLU A 397 -3.65 4.18 24.30
C GLU A 397 -2.65 5.33 24.16
N LEU A 398 -2.99 6.36 23.38
CA LEU A 398 -2.24 7.61 23.31
C LEU A 398 -2.37 8.42 24.60
N ASP A 399 -3.56 8.49 25.20
CA ASP A 399 -3.79 9.08 26.54
C ASP A 399 -2.92 8.38 27.60
N ALA A 400 -2.88 7.05 27.62
CA ALA A 400 -2.07 6.26 28.53
C ALA A 400 -0.55 6.45 28.29
N LEU A 401 -0.11 6.54 27.04
CA LEU A 401 1.29 6.86 26.72
C LEU A 401 1.65 8.29 27.18
N CYS A 402 0.76 9.27 27.01
CA CYS A 402 0.98 10.64 27.46
C CYS A 402 1.12 10.70 28.98
N ALA A 403 0.26 10.02 29.74
CA ALA A 403 0.39 9.93 31.21
C ALA A 403 1.76 9.35 31.62
N ARG A 404 2.14 8.20 31.05
CA ARG A 404 3.42 7.54 31.31
C ARG A 404 4.64 8.39 30.92
N LEU A 405 4.54 9.20 29.86
CA LEU A 405 5.62 10.12 29.45
C LEU A 405 5.80 11.30 30.42
N LEU A 406 4.72 11.76 31.06
CA LEU A 406 4.75 12.84 32.07
C LEU A 406 5.25 12.35 33.43
N GLU A 407 4.96 11.10 33.82
CA GLU A 407 5.56 10.45 35.01
C GLU A 407 7.08 10.34 34.92
N VAL A 408 7.64 10.19 33.71
CA VAL A 408 9.06 9.94 33.49
C VAL A 408 9.83 11.24 33.22
N ARG A 409 10.12 11.93 34.34
CA ARG A 409 10.72 13.28 34.45
C ARG A 409 12.24 13.40 34.19
N THR A 410 12.91 12.39 33.62
CA THR A 410 14.32 12.54 33.16
C THR A 410 14.57 11.83 31.84
N SER A 411 15.42 12.41 30.98
CA SER A 411 15.80 11.81 29.69
C SER A 411 16.39 10.41 29.87
N GLU A 412 17.21 10.18 30.90
CA GLU A 412 17.79 8.87 31.20
C GLU A 412 16.77 7.78 31.53
N ARG A 413 15.73 8.10 32.32
CA ARG A 413 14.66 7.15 32.63
C ARG A 413 13.73 6.96 31.42
N ARG A 414 13.54 8.02 30.61
CA ARG A 414 12.72 7.98 29.42
C ARG A 414 13.36 7.20 28.27
N ALA A 415 14.68 7.28 28.12
CA ALA A 415 15.48 6.46 27.20
C ALA A 415 15.42 4.95 27.52
N LYS A 416 15.06 4.59 28.77
CA LYS A 416 14.86 3.20 29.22
C LYS A 416 13.42 2.70 29.02
N LEU A 417 12.52 3.51 28.46
CA LEU A 417 11.15 3.07 28.12
C LEU A 417 11.17 2.13 26.90
N PRO A 418 10.42 1.01 26.93
CA PRO A 418 10.24 0.14 25.76
C PRO A 418 9.75 0.92 24.54
N GLY A 419 10.32 0.62 23.37
CA GLY A 419 9.98 1.29 22.11
C GLY A 419 10.53 2.72 21.94
N MET A 420 11.22 3.29 22.93
CA MET A 420 11.78 4.64 22.81
C MET A 420 12.87 4.72 21.73
N ASN A 421 12.76 5.71 20.85
CA ASN A 421 13.81 6.05 19.89
C ASN A 421 14.83 6.99 20.56
N PRO A 422 16.14 6.64 20.65
CA PRO A 422 17.15 7.49 21.28
C PRO A 422 17.21 8.92 20.72
N LYS A 423 16.91 9.10 19.42
CA LYS A 423 16.88 10.41 18.74
C LYS A 423 15.57 11.19 18.97
N ARG A 424 14.71 10.73 19.89
CA ARG A 424 13.42 11.35 20.27
C ARG A 424 13.23 11.55 21.77
N VAL A 425 14.10 11.01 22.62
CA VAL A 425 13.95 11.00 24.09
C VAL A 425 13.50 12.34 24.66
N ASP A 426 14.17 13.41 24.29
CA ASP A 426 13.91 14.73 24.86
C ASP A 426 12.63 15.34 24.31
N VAL A 427 12.38 15.17 23.00
CA VAL A 427 11.33 15.88 22.23
C VAL A 427 10.03 15.11 22.03
N ILE A 428 9.93 13.88 22.53
CA ILE A 428 8.73 13.03 22.37
C ILE A 428 7.53 13.52 23.17
N VAL A 429 7.75 14.23 24.29
CA VAL A 429 6.65 14.71 25.16
C VAL A 429 5.78 15.74 24.44
N GLY A 430 6.39 16.81 23.89
CA GLY A 430 5.66 17.81 23.10
C GLY A 430 5.02 17.20 21.84
N GLY A 431 5.69 16.23 21.20
CA GLY A 431 5.13 15.50 20.06
C GLY A 431 3.92 14.61 20.39
N ALA A 432 3.93 13.94 21.55
CA ALA A 432 2.82 13.11 22.00
C ALA A 432 1.62 13.95 22.45
N LEU A 433 1.85 15.05 23.18
CA LEU A 433 0.80 16.00 23.57
C LEU A 433 0.16 16.67 22.34
N LEU A 434 0.94 17.08 21.34
CA LEU A 434 0.39 17.62 20.09
C LEU A 434 -0.45 16.58 19.33
N MET A 435 0.03 15.33 19.23
CA MET A 435 -0.74 14.23 18.63
C MET A 435 -2.06 14.00 19.38
N ARG A 436 -2.03 14.08 20.72
CA ARG A 436 -3.21 13.92 21.58
C ARG A 436 -4.26 15.00 21.33
N GLU A 437 -3.88 16.28 21.29
CA GLU A 437 -4.85 17.34 21.08
C GLU A 437 -5.36 17.39 19.62
N LEU A 438 -4.55 16.96 18.64
CA LEU A 438 -5.04 16.69 17.27
C LEU A 438 -6.08 15.56 17.25
N PHE A 439 -5.87 14.49 18.03
CA PHE A 439 -6.87 13.44 18.23
C PHE A 439 -8.15 13.97 18.88
N CYS A 440 -8.04 14.90 19.84
CA CYS A 440 -9.19 15.57 20.46
C CYS A 440 -9.97 16.45 19.46
N ALA A 441 -9.27 17.29 18.69
CA ALA A 441 -9.87 18.29 17.80
C ALA A 441 -10.56 17.68 16.56
N LEU A 442 -10.08 16.52 16.09
CA LEU A 442 -10.52 15.88 14.84
C LEU A 442 -11.29 14.55 15.07
N ASP A 443 -11.77 14.29 16.30
CA ASP A 443 -12.40 13.02 16.76
C ASP A 443 -11.63 11.76 16.29
N ILE A 444 -10.30 11.76 16.36
CA ILE A 444 -9.51 10.61 15.90
C ILE A 444 -9.63 9.47 16.92
N ARG A 445 -10.27 8.39 16.49
CA ARG A 445 -10.47 7.19 17.30
C ARG A 445 -9.26 6.25 17.24
N ALA A 446 -8.68 6.12 16.06
CA ALA A 446 -7.48 5.32 15.79
C ALA A 446 -6.71 5.86 14.58
N MET A 447 -5.38 5.73 14.62
CA MET A 447 -4.45 6.16 13.57
C MET A 447 -3.51 5.01 13.20
N ARG A 448 -3.30 4.78 11.89
CA ARG A 448 -2.20 3.93 11.36
C ARG A 448 -0.94 4.77 11.18
N VAL A 449 0.25 4.16 11.07
CA VAL A 449 1.47 4.92 10.74
C VAL A 449 2.01 4.59 9.35
N SER A 450 2.39 5.62 8.60
CA SER A 450 3.15 5.51 7.35
C SER A 450 4.66 5.58 7.63
N PRO A 451 5.48 4.68 7.05
CA PRO A 451 6.94 4.81 7.04
C PRO A 451 7.44 5.89 6.06
N TYR A 452 6.60 6.34 5.12
CA TYR A 452 6.90 7.32 4.09
C TYR A 452 6.21 8.66 4.35
N ALA A 453 6.86 9.75 3.94
CA ALA A 453 6.41 11.13 4.16
C ALA A 453 6.92 12.03 3.01
N LEU A 454 7.25 13.29 3.33
CA LEU A 454 7.65 14.35 2.38
C LEU A 454 8.63 13.90 1.28
N ARG A 455 9.80 13.31 1.63
CA ARG A 455 10.82 12.94 0.63
C ARG A 455 10.34 11.92 -0.38
N GLU A 456 9.60 10.93 0.09
CA GLU A 456 9.05 9.87 -0.75
C GLU A 456 7.95 10.46 -1.65
N GLY A 457 7.21 11.47 -1.16
CA GLY A 457 6.36 12.34 -1.97
C GLY A 457 7.11 13.14 -3.05
N VAL A 458 8.25 13.75 -2.72
CA VAL A 458 9.09 14.51 -3.66
C VAL A 458 9.66 13.62 -4.78
N ILE A 459 10.02 12.37 -4.46
CA ILE A 459 10.38 11.36 -5.46
C ILE A 459 9.21 11.07 -6.40
N VAL A 460 8.01 10.87 -5.86
CA VAL A 460 6.80 10.47 -6.59
C VAL A 460 6.29 11.59 -7.50
N ASP A 461 6.26 12.81 -6.99
CA ASP A 461 5.96 14.03 -7.75
C ASP A 461 6.96 14.23 -8.90
N TRP A 462 8.25 14.06 -8.62
CA TRP A 462 9.30 14.21 -9.63
C TRP A 462 9.28 13.10 -10.68
N MET A 463 8.98 11.85 -10.29
CA MET A 463 8.68 10.77 -11.22
C MET A 463 7.49 11.12 -12.12
N GLY A 464 6.48 11.83 -11.61
CA GLY A 464 5.36 12.35 -12.42
C GLY A 464 5.78 13.33 -13.51
N ALA A 465 6.68 14.26 -13.19
CA ALA A 465 7.20 15.23 -14.15
C ALA A 465 8.20 14.64 -15.17
N VAL A 466 8.67 13.40 -14.96
CA VAL A 466 9.81 12.81 -15.68
C VAL A 466 9.45 11.53 -16.44
N LEU A 467 8.55 10.68 -15.92
CA LEU A 467 8.16 9.40 -16.53
C LEU A 467 6.88 9.53 -17.36
N ILE A 468 6.98 9.21 -18.66
CA ILE A 468 5.84 9.16 -19.57
C ILE A 468 4.85 8.07 -19.11
N ASN A 469 3.55 8.39 -19.09
CA ASN A 469 2.45 7.51 -18.66
C ASN A 469 2.53 7.05 -17.19
N TYR A 470 3.19 7.82 -16.31
CA TYR A 470 3.12 7.59 -14.87
C TYR A 470 2.07 8.48 -14.19
N THR A 471 1.43 7.96 -13.14
CA THR A 471 0.44 8.67 -12.33
C THR A 471 0.92 8.65 -10.87
N PRO A 472 1.51 9.76 -10.34
CA PRO A 472 2.07 9.83 -8.99
C PRO A 472 1.12 9.37 -7.86
N SER A 473 -0.16 9.63 -8.06
CA SER A 473 -1.27 9.32 -7.16
C SER A 473 -1.72 7.86 -7.16
N CYS A 474 -1.21 6.97 -8.02
CA CYS A 474 -1.81 5.66 -8.28
C CYS A 474 -1.99 4.77 -7.04
N ASP A 475 -3.15 4.10 -6.91
CA ASP A 475 -3.37 3.06 -5.90
C ASP A 475 -2.31 1.94 -5.99
N ILE A 476 -1.53 1.77 -4.93
CA ILE A 476 -0.49 0.73 -4.83
C ILE A 476 -1.06 -0.69 -4.96
N ARG A 477 -2.30 -0.95 -4.52
CA ARG A 477 -2.92 -2.29 -4.59
C ARG A 477 -3.18 -2.69 -6.04
N ARG A 478 -4.02 -1.94 -6.75
CA ARG A 478 -4.29 -2.10 -8.20
C ARG A 478 -3.01 -2.02 -9.04
N THR A 479 -2.08 -1.12 -8.70
CA THR A 479 -0.79 -1.00 -9.39
C THR A 479 0.07 -2.25 -9.21
N SER A 480 0.07 -2.87 -8.02
CA SER A 480 0.79 -4.13 -7.79
C SER A 480 0.22 -5.30 -8.58
N VAL A 481 -1.12 -5.41 -8.63
CA VAL A 481 -1.86 -6.41 -9.42
C VAL A 481 -1.52 -6.30 -10.90
N LEU A 482 -1.56 -5.08 -11.46
CA LEU A 482 -1.27 -4.84 -12.88
C LEU A 482 0.19 -5.18 -13.24
N HIS A 483 1.16 -4.92 -12.36
CA HIS A 483 2.56 -5.29 -12.61
C HIS A 483 2.84 -6.79 -12.46
N LEU A 484 2.19 -7.46 -11.51
CA LEU A 484 2.24 -8.93 -11.45
C LEU A 484 1.63 -9.56 -12.71
N ALA A 485 0.52 -8.99 -13.22
CA ALA A 485 -0.11 -9.45 -14.44
C ALA A 485 0.76 -9.22 -15.69
N LYS A 486 1.29 -8.00 -15.89
CA LYS A 486 2.17 -7.63 -17.02
C LYS A 486 3.40 -8.54 -17.18
N ARG A 487 3.88 -9.13 -16.07
CA ARG A 487 5.02 -10.07 -16.08
C ARG A 487 4.69 -11.44 -16.70
N PHE A 488 3.42 -11.84 -16.72
CA PHE A 488 3.00 -13.21 -17.08
C PHE A 488 1.85 -13.28 -18.12
N VAL A 489 1.19 -12.16 -18.41
CA VAL A 489 0.01 -12.07 -19.29
C VAL A 489 0.28 -11.00 -20.36
N PRO A 490 0.11 -11.31 -21.67
CA PRO A 490 0.24 -10.32 -22.73
C PRO A 490 -0.71 -9.14 -22.55
N GLU A 491 -0.28 -7.92 -22.90
CA GLU A 491 -1.05 -6.68 -22.71
C GLU A 491 -2.49 -6.77 -23.26
N SER A 492 -2.68 -7.43 -24.42
CA SER A 492 -3.99 -7.67 -25.04
C SER A 492 -4.97 -8.48 -24.19
N ARG A 493 -4.48 -9.25 -23.20
CA ARG A 493 -5.32 -10.01 -22.26
C ARG A 493 -5.48 -9.34 -20.89
N LEU A 494 -4.75 -8.27 -20.59
CA LEU A 494 -4.91 -7.53 -19.34
C LEU A 494 -6.26 -6.80 -19.28
N GLN A 495 -6.68 -6.20 -20.41
CA GLN A 495 -7.98 -5.54 -20.52
C GLN A 495 -9.14 -6.51 -20.29
N SER A 496 -9.05 -7.74 -20.85
CA SER A 496 -9.99 -8.83 -20.56
C SER A 496 -10.06 -9.17 -19.06
N GLY A 497 -8.92 -9.18 -18.35
CA GLY A 497 -8.89 -9.40 -16.90
C GLY A 497 -9.60 -8.30 -16.09
N VAL A 498 -9.38 -7.03 -16.45
CA VAL A 498 -10.08 -5.87 -15.85
C VAL A 498 -11.60 -5.94 -16.16
N HIS A 499 -11.95 -6.33 -17.37
CA HIS A 499 -13.33 -6.42 -17.84
C HIS A 499 -14.12 -7.53 -17.14
N VAL A 500 -13.53 -8.70 -16.93
CA VAL A 500 -14.10 -9.77 -16.07
C VAL A 500 -14.42 -9.24 -14.67
N GLY A 501 -13.58 -8.36 -14.10
CA GLY A 501 -13.87 -7.69 -12.83
C GLY A 501 -15.15 -6.86 -12.87
N ARG A 502 -15.29 -5.99 -13.90
CA ARG A 502 -16.49 -5.18 -14.13
C ARG A 502 -17.77 -6.04 -14.28
N LEU A 503 -17.72 -7.10 -15.10
CA LEU A 503 -18.86 -7.99 -15.31
C LEU A 503 -19.26 -8.74 -14.02
N ALA A 504 -18.27 -9.21 -13.23
CA ALA A 504 -18.53 -9.85 -11.95
C ALA A 504 -19.12 -8.87 -10.92
N ARG A 505 -18.70 -7.61 -10.92
CA ARG A 505 -19.26 -6.52 -10.09
C ARG A 505 -20.71 -6.19 -10.50
N ALA A 506 -20.99 -6.09 -11.80
CA ALA A 506 -22.33 -5.80 -12.32
C ALA A 506 -23.34 -6.93 -12.00
N LEU A 507 -22.92 -8.20 -12.13
CA LEU A 507 -23.69 -9.36 -11.63
C LEU A 507 -23.98 -9.21 -10.13
N ALA A 508 -22.97 -8.91 -9.33
CA ALA A 508 -23.09 -8.79 -7.88
C ALA A 508 -24.07 -7.70 -7.45
N ASP A 509 -24.02 -6.51 -8.06
CA ASP A 509 -24.93 -5.39 -7.72
C ASP A 509 -26.37 -5.68 -8.15
N GLY A 510 -26.58 -6.37 -9.27
CA GLY A 510 -27.90 -6.81 -9.71
C GLY A 510 -28.51 -7.90 -8.83
N LEU A 511 -27.70 -8.87 -8.39
CA LEU A 511 -28.11 -9.91 -7.44
C LEU A 511 -28.33 -9.33 -6.03
N THR A 512 -27.51 -8.34 -5.61
CA THR A 512 -27.69 -7.60 -4.35
C THR A 512 -29.03 -6.88 -4.32
N ARG A 513 -29.42 -6.19 -5.41
CA ARG A 513 -30.76 -5.60 -5.54
C ARG A 513 -31.87 -6.64 -5.52
N SER A 514 -31.63 -7.82 -6.10
CA SER A 514 -32.60 -8.93 -6.11
C SER A 514 -32.84 -9.49 -4.70
N CYS A 515 -31.79 -9.94 -4.01
CA CYS A 515 -31.88 -10.50 -2.65
C CYS A 515 -32.34 -9.48 -1.61
N GLY A 516 -32.19 -8.18 -1.87
CA GLY A 516 -32.70 -7.11 -1.01
C GLY A 516 -34.23 -6.95 -1.02
N LEU A 517 -34.93 -7.41 -2.07
CA LEU A 517 -36.38 -7.27 -2.18
C LEU A 517 -37.14 -8.23 -1.25
N ASP A 518 -36.69 -9.49 -1.15
CA ASP A 518 -37.33 -10.50 -0.29
C ASP A 518 -37.29 -10.12 1.21
N ALA A 519 -36.22 -9.43 1.64
CA ALA A 519 -36.02 -9.03 3.03
C ALA A 519 -37.02 -7.99 3.54
N VAL A 520 -37.70 -7.26 2.65
CA VAL A 520 -38.70 -6.23 2.96
C VAL A 520 -40.14 -6.78 2.84
N GLY A 521 -40.30 -7.97 2.27
CA GLY A 521 -41.56 -8.47 1.71
C GLY A 521 -42.66 -8.90 2.70
N ASP A 522 -42.36 -9.33 3.93
CA ASP A 522 -43.42 -9.68 4.90
C ASP A 522 -42.99 -9.54 6.38
N ARG A 523 -43.37 -8.42 7.01
CA ARG A 523 -43.43 -8.24 8.48
C ARG A 523 -44.55 -7.29 8.94
N LYS A 524 -45.79 -7.42 8.41
CA LYS A 524 -46.96 -6.70 8.94
C LYS A 524 -48.22 -7.56 9.01
N GLY A 525 -48.23 -8.53 9.92
CA GLY A 525 -49.41 -9.32 10.27
C GLY A 525 -49.26 -10.03 11.62
N GLY A 526 -49.95 -9.56 12.66
CA GLY A 526 -49.95 -10.20 13.98
C GLY A 526 -51.12 -11.18 14.15
N GLY A 527 -50.93 -12.24 14.94
CA GLY A 527 -52.05 -13.13 15.30
C GLY A 527 -51.65 -14.45 15.95
N LYS A 528 -52.16 -14.73 17.16
CA LYS A 528 -51.97 -16.00 17.87
C LYS A 528 -52.64 -17.17 17.13
N LYS A 529 -51.87 -18.09 16.55
CA LYS A 529 -52.22 -19.52 16.31
C LYS A 529 -50.94 -20.29 15.95
N GLY A 530 -50.67 -21.50 16.47
CA GLY A 530 -51.47 -22.30 17.39
C GLY A 530 -51.24 -23.81 17.25
N LYS A 531 -49.97 -24.27 17.28
CA LYS A 531 -49.52 -25.69 17.23
C LYS A 531 -49.91 -26.56 16.00
N ALA A 532 -50.97 -26.25 15.25
CA ALA A 532 -51.44 -27.08 14.13
C ALA A 532 -50.42 -27.25 12.98
N ALA A 533 -49.72 -26.17 12.59
CA ALA A 533 -48.80 -26.18 11.45
C ALA A 533 -47.64 -27.18 11.57
N LYS A 534 -47.23 -27.56 12.79
CA LYS A 534 -46.07 -28.45 13.00
C LYS A 534 -46.31 -29.93 12.63
N LYS A 535 -47.55 -30.35 12.38
CA LYS A 535 -47.88 -31.75 12.01
C LYS A 535 -48.09 -31.95 10.50
N ALA A 536 -48.31 -30.88 9.73
CA ALA A 536 -48.44 -30.95 8.27
C ALA A 536 -47.08 -31.02 7.54
N ALA A 537 -45.99 -30.59 8.18
CA ALA A 537 -44.66 -30.48 7.59
C ALA A 537 -43.87 -31.82 7.47
N ALA A 538 -44.49 -32.96 7.78
CA ALA A 538 -43.81 -34.26 7.88
C ALA A 538 -44.08 -35.23 6.70
N MET A 539 -45.03 -34.92 5.81
CA MET A 539 -45.45 -35.83 4.71
C MET A 539 -45.78 -35.07 3.42
N ARG A 540 -44.77 -34.43 2.82
CA ARG A 540 -44.73 -34.16 1.37
C ARG A 540 -43.31 -34.38 0.85
N THR A 541 -43.16 -35.36 -0.03
CA THR A 541 -41.94 -35.63 -0.78
C THR A 541 -42.04 -35.03 -2.17
N ASP A 542 -40.88 -34.71 -2.73
CA ASP A 542 -40.61 -34.42 -4.15
C ASP A 542 -41.00 -33.04 -4.74
N THR A 543 -40.29 -32.70 -5.82
CA THR A 543 -40.24 -31.43 -6.57
C THR A 543 -39.62 -30.22 -5.85
N MET A 544 -39.12 -29.26 -6.65
CA MET A 544 -38.20 -28.22 -6.21
C MET A 544 -38.91 -26.95 -5.70
N GLN A 545 -38.50 -26.45 -4.54
CA GLN A 545 -38.21 -25.03 -4.27
C GLN A 545 -37.64 -24.88 -2.85
N GLY A 546 -36.34 -24.58 -2.76
CA GLY A 546 -35.70 -24.13 -1.51
C GLY A 546 -35.50 -22.61 -1.57
N PRO A 547 -35.54 -21.89 -0.43
CA PRO A 547 -35.23 -20.47 -0.41
C PRO A 547 -33.76 -20.22 -0.77
N PRO A 548 -33.39 -18.96 -1.07
CA PRO A 548 -32.00 -18.52 -1.16
C PRO A 548 -31.16 -19.08 -0.01
N ASN A 549 -29.92 -19.52 -0.31
CA ASN A 549 -29.04 -20.06 0.72
C ASN A 549 -28.60 -18.90 1.63
N ALA A 550 -29.32 -18.71 2.74
CA ALA A 550 -29.27 -17.49 3.55
C ALA A 550 -27.82 -17.10 3.94
N GLU A 551 -26.99 -18.06 4.35
CA GLU A 551 -25.58 -17.82 4.71
C GLU A 551 -24.71 -17.29 3.56
N MET A 552 -25.14 -17.47 2.30
CA MET A 552 -24.47 -16.97 1.08
C MET A 552 -25.06 -15.63 0.64
N CYS A 553 -26.38 -15.44 0.73
CA CYS A 553 -27.01 -14.15 0.45
C CYS A 553 -26.63 -13.10 1.51
N GLU A 554 -26.59 -13.46 2.79
CA GLU A 554 -25.99 -12.64 3.85
C GLU A 554 -24.52 -12.31 3.55
N ALA A 555 -23.74 -13.27 3.02
CA ALA A 555 -22.35 -13.02 2.64
C ALA A 555 -22.21 -12.09 1.42
N LEU A 556 -23.16 -12.10 0.48
CA LEU A 556 -23.27 -11.16 -0.63
C LEU A 556 -23.61 -9.75 -0.12
N LEU A 557 -24.68 -9.62 0.68
CA LEU A 557 -25.13 -8.36 1.28
C LEU A 557 -24.09 -7.75 2.24
N ALA A 558 -23.23 -8.58 2.86
CA ALA A 558 -22.16 -8.15 3.76
C ALA A 558 -20.81 -7.88 3.06
N MET A 559 -20.74 -7.89 1.72
CA MET A 559 -19.53 -7.48 0.99
C MET A 559 -19.35 -5.96 1.01
N ARG A 560 -18.10 -5.52 1.11
CA ARG A 560 -17.67 -4.11 1.15
C ARG A 560 -16.77 -3.84 -0.06
N ALA A 561 -16.44 -2.57 -0.30
CA ALA A 561 -15.49 -2.16 -1.35
C ALA A 561 -14.21 -3.02 -1.38
N ALA A 562 -13.62 -3.30 -0.21
CA ALA A 562 -12.43 -4.14 -0.10
C ALA A 562 -12.63 -5.60 -0.55
N ASP A 563 -13.82 -6.21 -0.38
CA ASP A 563 -14.07 -7.57 -0.88
C ASP A 563 -14.12 -7.59 -2.42
N TRP A 564 -14.73 -6.57 -3.02
CA TRP A 564 -14.81 -6.41 -4.48
C TRP A 564 -13.43 -6.17 -5.10
N GLU A 565 -12.59 -5.39 -4.44
CA GLU A 565 -11.20 -5.13 -4.82
C GLU A 565 -10.38 -6.43 -4.96
N LEU A 566 -10.58 -7.40 -4.04
CA LEU A 566 -9.94 -8.73 -4.12
C LEU A 566 -10.49 -9.57 -5.29
N MET A 567 -11.77 -9.42 -5.63
CA MET A 567 -12.39 -10.10 -6.77
C MET A 567 -11.89 -9.54 -8.10
N GLU A 568 -11.71 -8.22 -8.20
CA GLU A 568 -11.13 -7.55 -9.37
C GLU A 568 -9.64 -7.89 -9.52
N ALA A 569 -8.88 -7.90 -8.42
CA ALA A 569 -7.49 -8.38 -8.41
C ALA A 569 -7.39 -9.83 -8.91
N ALA A 570 -8.29 -10.71 -8.46
CA ALA A 570 -8.36 -12.09 -8.94
C ALA A 570 -8.79 -12.18 -10.41
N ALA A 571 -9.68 -11.31 -10.88
CA ALA A 571 -10.10 -11.24 -12.28
C ALA A 571 -8.94 -10.84 -13.21
N VAL A 572 -8.08 -9.89 -12.80
CA VAL A 572 -6.87 -9.55 -13.55
C VAL A 572 -5.85 -10.70 -13.53
N LEU A 573 -5.70 -11.41 -12.41
CA LEU A 573 -4.64 -12.40 -12.20
C LEU A 573 -5.02 -13.86 -12.55
N HIS A 574 -6.27 -14.17 -12.88
CA HIS A 574 -6.74 -15.56 -13.03
C HIS A 574 -5.96 -16.39 -14.08
N ASN A 575 -5.36 -15.72 -15.06
CA ASN A 575 -4.62 -16.33 -16.19
C ASN A 575 -3.08 -16.34 -16.05
N VAL A 576 -2.47 -15.77 -14.99
CA VAL A 576 -0.98 -15.71 -14.89
C VAL A 576 -0.30 -17.09 -14.96
N GLY A 577 -1.00 -18.15 -14.52
CA GLY A 577 -0.52 -19.53 -14.61
C GLY A 577 -0.39 -20.11 -16.02
N LEU A 578 -0.95 -19.46 -17.05
CA LEU A 578 -0.77 -19.87 -18.45
C LEU A 578 0.68 -19.75 -18.91
N PHE A 579 1.47 -18.85 -18.30
CA PHE A 579 2.91 -18.74 -18.51
C PHE A 579 3.68 -20.02 -18.12
N VAL A 580 3.13 -20.81 -17.18
CA VAL A 580 3.74 -22.07 -16.72
C VAL A 580 3.25 -23.25 -17.54
N ALA A 581 1.93 -23.40 -17.68
CA ALA A 581 1.33 -24.50 -18.45
C ALA A 581 -0.14 -24.20 -18.82
N HIS A 582 -0.59 -24.71 -19.97
CA HIS A 582 -2.00 -24.68 -20.36
C HIS A 582 -2.86 -25.67 -19.55
N GLU A 583 -2.32 -26.86 -19.26
CA GLU A 583 -2.96 -27.78 -18.33
C GLU A 583 -2.89 -27.22 -16.91
N GLY A 584 -3.98 -27.34 -16.15
CA GLY A 584 -3.96 -27.03 -14.72
C GLY A 584 -3.72 -25.56 -14.36
N PHE A 585 -3.69 -24.63 -15.33
CA PHE A 585 -3.22 -23.24 -15.14
C PHE A 585 -3.80 -22.50 -13.93
N HIS A 586 -5.06 -22.75 -13.55
CA HIS A 586 -5.69 -22.21 -12.33
C HIS A 586 -4.95 -22.60 -11.03
N LYS A 587 -4.33 -23.78 -10.98
CA LYS A 587 -3.42 -24.21 -9.89
C LYS A 587 -2.11 -23.42 -9.91
N HIS A 588 -1.58 -23.14 -11.11
CA HIS A 588 -0.36 -22.36 -11.30
C HIS A 588 -0.59 -20.86 -11.01
N SER A 589 -1.76 -20.31 -11.36
CA SER A 589 -2.17 -18.95 -10.97
C SER A 589 -2.25 -18.83 -9.44
N TRP A 590 -2.91 -19.75 -8.74
CA TRP A 590 -2.89 -19.81 -7.27
C TRP A 590 -1.46 -19.86 -6.71
N TYR A 591 -0.57 -20.66 -7.32
CA TYR A 591 0.81 -20.80 -6.85
C TYR A 591 1.63 -19.51 -7.07
N ILE A 592 1.54 -18.88 -8.24
CA ILE A 592 2.22 -17.61 -8.53
C ILE A 592 1.71 -16.53 -7.56
N ILE A 593 0.39 -16.31 -7.50
CA ILE A 593 -0.21 -15.26 -6.68
C ILE A 593 0.12 -15.45 -5.19
N LYS A 594 0.09 -16.69 -4.69
CA LYS A 594 0.30 -16.96 -3.26
C LYS A 594 1.78 -16.87 -2.82
N ASN A 595 2.72 -17.11 -3.73
CA ASN A 595 4.16 -17.12 -3.44
C ASN A 595 4.86 -15.97 -4.17
N ASN A 596 4.20 -14.80 -4.23
CA ASN A 596 4.76 -13.60 -4.84
C ASN A 596 4.69 -12.40 -3.91
N ASP A 597 5.86 -11.85 -3.58
CA ASP A 597 6.03 -10.76 -2.62
C ASP A 597 5.71 -9.37 -3.21
N HIS A 598 5.20 -9.29 -4.45
CA HIS A 598 4.93 -8.01 -5.11
C HIS A 598 3.50 -7.50 -4.93
N LEU A 599 2.55 -8.29 -4.41
CA LEU A 599 1.17 -7.84 -4.13
C LEU A 599 1.10 -6.94 -2.89
N MET A 600 1.59 -5.71 -3.04
CA MET A 600 1.76 -4.76 -1.95
C MET A 600 0.45 -4.05 -1.57
N GLY A 601 0.35 -3.67 -0.30
CA GLY A 601 -0.88 -3.15 0.29
C GLY A 601 -1.91 -4.23 0.69
N TYR A 602 -1.75 -5.48 0.25
CA TYR A 602 -2.58 -6.61 0.64
C TYR A 602 -1.99 -7.37 1.83
N THR A 603 -2.84 -7.76 2.78
CA THR A 603 -2.47 -8.66 3.88
C THR A 603 -2.30 -10.11 3.39
N PRO A 604 -1.58 -10.99 4.13
CA PRO A 604 -1.41 -12.40 3.75
C PRO A 604 -2.72 -13.21 3.63
N MET A 605 -3.82 -12.73 4.25
CA MET A 605 -5.17 -13.27 4.13
C MET A 605 -5.85 -12.82 2.84
N GLU A 606 -5.74 -11.53 2.49
CA GLU A 606 -6.23 -10.98 1.21
C GLU A 606 -5.53 -11.65 0.03
N VAL A 607 -4.21 -11.86 0.10
CA VAL A 607 -3.45 -12.61 -0.93
C VAL A 607 -3.93 -14.06 -1.05
N GLU A 608 -4.31 -14.75 0.04
CA GLU A 608 -4.93 -16.08 -0.06
C GLU A 608 -6.31 -16.01 -0.73
N VAL A 609 -7.13 -15.00 -0.42
CA VAL A 609 -8.43 -14.81 -1.07
C VAL A 609 -8.27 -14.61 -2.58
N ILE A 610 -7.40 -13.69 -3.02
CA ILE A 610 -7.11 -13.44 -4.44
C ILE A 610 -6.62 -14.74 -5.11
N ALA A 611 -5.66 -15.44 -4.49
CA ALA A 611 -5.14 -16.70 -5.00
C ALA A 611 -6.22 -17.79 -5.10
N LEU A 612 -7.14 -17.90 -4.14
CA LEU A 612 -8.21 -18.91 -4.14
C LEU A 612 -9.31 -18.59 -5.16
N LEU A 613 -9.64 -17.32 -5.39
CA LEU A 613 -10.53 -16.93 -6.48
C LEU A 613 -9.90 -17.28 -7.84
N ALA A 614 -8.62 -16.92 -8.04
CA ALA A 614 -7.85 -17.34 -9.21
C ALA A 614 -7.67 -18.88 -9.32
N ARG A 615 -7.76 -19.62 -8.20
CA ARG A 615 -7.79 -21.10 -8.19
C ARG A 615 -9.11 -21.68 -8.68
N TYR A 616 -10.22 -21.04 -8.31
CA TYR A 616 -11.57 -21.59 -8.41
C TYR A 616 -12.42 -21.00 -9.56
N HIS A 617 -11.88 -20.04 -10.32
CA HIS A 617 -12.50 -19.46 -11.53
C HIS A 617 -12.81 -20.48 -12.65
N ARG A 618 -12.36 -21.74 -12.57
CA ARG A 618 -12.71 -22.80 -13.51
C ARG A 618 -12.56 -24.19 -12.88
N LYS A 619 -13.12 -25.22 -13.55
CA LYS A 619 -13.08 -26.62 -13.12
C LYS A 619 -13.66 -26.79 -11.70
N LYS A 620 -12.94 -27.31 -10.71
CA LYS A 620 -13.49 -27.65 -9.39
C LYS A 620 -14.02 -26.40 -8.66
N VAL A 621 -15.23 -26.45 -8.13
CA VAL A 621 -15.82 -25.37 -7.32
C VAL A 621 -15.24 -25.33 -5.89
N PRO A 622 -15.26 -24.19 -5.17
CA PRO A 622 -14.88 -24.13 -3.77
C PRO A 622 -15.85 -24.94 -2.89
N ALA A 623 -15.35 -25.50 -1.79
CA ALA A 623 -16.16 -26.31 -0.87
C ALA A 623 -15.58 -26.22 0.55
N ARG A 624 -16.45 -26.22 1.58
CA ARG A 624 -16.05 -26.09 2.99
C ARG A 624 -15.03 -27.15 3.45
N LYS A 625 -15.07 -28.35 2.85
CA LYS A 625 -14.15 -29.47 3.12
C LYS A 625 -12.79 -29.38 2.43
N HIS A 626 -12.52 -28.37 1.59
CA HIS A 626 -11.20 -28.17 1.02
C HIS A 626 -10.26 -27.58 2.07
N GLU A 627 -9.10 -28.21 2.28
CA GLU A 627 -8.02 -27.80 3.19
C GLU A 627 -7.82 -26.27 3.26
N ARG A 628 -7.56 -25.62 2.12
CA ARG A 628 -7.34 -24.16 2.05
C ARG A 628 -8.55 -23.34 2.47
N MET A 629 -9.78 -23.78 2.13
CA MET A 629 -11.03 -23.13 2.57
C MET A 629 -11.27 -23.30 4.08
N ARG A 630 -10.76 -24.39 4.68
CA ARG A 630 -10.85 -24.65 6.14
C ARG A 630 -9.98 -23.69 6.95
N LEU A 631 -8.89 -23.17 6.37
CA LEU A 631 -8.02 -22.17 7.00
C LEU A 631 -8.63 -20.75 7.02
N LEU A 632 -9.64 -20.48 6.18
CA LEU A 632 -10.33 -19.19 6.15
C LEU A 632 -11.35 -19.07 7.31
N PRO A 633 -11.50 -17.88 7.93
CA PRO A 633 -12.61 -17.59 8.84
C PRO A 633 -13.98 -17.85 8.17
N PRO A 634 -15.03 -18.25 8.92
CA PRO A 634 -16.32 -18.64 8.33
C PRO A 634 -16.95 -17.60 7.39
N ALA A 635 -16.97 -16.32 7.78
CA ALA A 635 -17.51 -15.25 6.95
C ALA A 635 -16.71 -15.06 5.64
N VAL A 636 -15.37 -15.02 5.73
CA VAL A 636 -14.47 -14.92 4.57
C VAL A 636 -14.66 -16.13 3.63
N ARG A 637 -14.78 -17.34 4.18
CA ARG A 637 -15.07 -18.56 3.41
C ARG A 637 -16.38 -18.47 2.62
N ASN A 638 -17.44 -17.92 3.19
CA ASN A 638 -18.71 -17.75 2.48
C ASN A 638 -18.56 -16.73 1.35
N LYS A 639 -17.91 -15.58 1.61
CA LYS A 639 -17.62 -14.58 0.57
C LYS A 639 -16.80 -15.15 -0.59
N VAL A 640 -15.76 -15.96 -0.32
CA VAL A 640 -14.97 -16.63 -1.38
C VAL A 640 -15.82 -17.59 -2.22
N ILE A 641 -16.85 -18.24 -1.64
CA ILE A 641 -17.77 -19.10 -2.40
C ILE A 641 -18.65 -18.26 -3.35
N VAL A 642 -19.17 -17.13 -2.89
CA VAL A 642 -20.00 -16.20 -3.69
C VAL A 642 -19.17 -15.48 -4.76
N MET A 643 -18.03 -14.87 -4.41
CA MET A 643 -17.14 -14.23 -5.37
C MET A 643 -16.66 -15.22 -6.44
N ALA A 644 -16.40 -16.48 -6.07
CA ALA A 644 -16.03 -17.51 -7.05
C ALA A 644 -17.19 -17.96 -7.95
N SER A 645 -18.46 -17.81 -7.57
CA SER A 645 -19.57 -18.13 -8.48
C SER A 645 -19.80 -17.00 -9.48
N LEU A 646 -19.77 -15.74 -9.02
CA LEU A 646 -19.83 -14.53 -9.85
C LEU A 646 -18.69 -14.49 -10.87
N LEU A 647 -17.43 -14.68 -10.40
CA LEU A 647 -16.23 -14.63 -11.24
C LEU A 647 -16.24 -15.70 -12.35
N ARG A 648 -16.84 -16.87 -12.12
CA ARG A 648 -16.94 -17.93 -13.13
C ARG A 648 -17.87 -17.55 -14.28
N VAL A 649 -19.01 -16.95 -13.97
CA VAL A 649 -19.94 -16.45 -15.00
C VAL A 649 -19.29 -15.30 -15.77
N ALA A 650 -18.60 -14.37 -15.09
CA ALA A 650 -17.89 -13.28 -15.74
C ALA A 650 -16.73 -13.74 -16.65
N VAL A 651 -15.91 -14.70 -16.22
CA VAL A 651 -14.86 -15.33 -17.07
C VAL A 651 -15.47 -16.06 -18.28
N ALA A 652 -16.70 -16.58 -18.15
CA ALA A 652 -17.41 -17.22 -19.25
C ALA A 652 -18.08 -16.21 -20.22
N LEU A 653 -18.40 -15.00 -19.76
CA LEU A 653 -18.89 -13.89 -20.60
C LEU A 653 -17.77 -13.11 -21.32
N GLU A 654 -16.50 -13.35 -20.96
CA GLU A 654 -15.32 -12.84 -21.66
C GLU A 654 -14.54 -14.01 -22.29
N ARG A 655 -15.28 -14.89 -22.99
CA ARG A 655 -14.76 -16.18 -23.47
C ARG A 655 -13.73 -16.03 -24.59
N CYS A 656 -13.91 -15.06 -25.48
CA CYS A 656 -12.97 -14.75 -26.56
C CYS A 656 -11.81 -13.82 -26.16
N HIS A 657 -11.85 -13.20 -24.97
CA HIS A 657 -10.95 -12.11 -24.56
C HIS A 657 -11.02 -10.88 -25.49
N THR A 658 -12.18 -10.62 -26.10
CA THR A 658 -12.43 -9.56 -27.07
C THR A 658 -13.31 -8.44 -26.53
N GLY A 659 -13.94 -8.60 -25.36
CA GLY A 659 -14.91 -7.65 -24.82
C GLY A 659 -16.21 -7.55 -25.63
N ALA A 660 -16.64 -8.64 -26.27
CA ALA A 660 -17.86 -8.68 -27.08
C ALA A 660 -19.15 -8.46 -26.26
N VAL A 661 -19.15 -8.83 -24.98
CA VAL A 661 -20.18 -8.48 -24.00
C VAL A 661 -19.81 -7.14 -23.37
N GLU A 662 -20.50 -6.05 -23.67
CA GLU A 662 -20.24 -4.73 -23.06
C GLU A 662 -20.74 -4.65 -21.61
N GLY A 663 -21.81 -5.37 -21.28
CA GLY A 663 -22.42 -5.31 -19.95
C GLY A 663 -23.32 -6.48 -19.62
N VAL A 664 -23.68 -6.58 -18.34
CA VAL A 664 -24.63 -7.59 -17.85
C VAL A 664 -25.51 -6.98 -16.76
N HIS A 665 -26.82 -7.22 -16.89
CA HIS A 665 -27.86 -6.70 -16.01
C HIS A 665 -28.65 -7.86 -15.43
N VAL A 666 -29.09 -7.71 -14.17
CA VAL A 666 -29.93 -8.71 -13.49
C VAL A 666 -31.32 -8.11 -13.34
N LEU A 667 -32.32 -8.80 -13.88
CA LEU A 667 -33.74 -8.44 -13.79
C LEU A 667 -34.49 -9.53 -13.03
N GLN A 668 -35.49 -9.15 -12.23
CA GLN A 668 -36.42 -10.10 -11.61
C GLN A 668 -37.71 -10.19 -12.42
N ARG A 669 -38.17 -11.42 -12.69
CA ARG A 669 -39.41 -11.69 -13.43
C ARG A 669 -40.25 -12.72 -12.68
N GLY A 670 -41.04 -12.24 -11.70
CA GLY A 670 -41.72 -13.12 -10.76
C GLY A 670 -40.69 -13.84 -9.89
N SER A 671 -40.82 -15.16 -9.74
CA SER A 671 -39.89 -16.01 -9.00
C SER A 671 -38.71 -16.50 -9.86
N SER A 672 -38.13 -15.64 -10.70
CA SER A 672 -37.05 -16.03 -11.62
C SER A 672 -36.10 -14.87 -11.93
N THR A 673 -34.82 -15.10 -11.65
CA THR A 673 -33.73 -14.19 -12.00
C THR A 673 -33.38 -14.33 -13.49
N LEU A 674 -33.31 -13.20 -14.20
CA LEU A 674 -32.87 -13.14 -15.59
C LEU A 674 -31.55 -12.37 -15.68
N LEU A 675 -30.53 -13.01 -16.23
CA LEU A 675 -29.31 -12.34 -16.68
C LEU A 675 -29.54 -11.84 -18.12
N VAL A 676 -29.56 -10.53 -18.29
CA VAL A 676 -29.58 -9.86 -19.60
C VAL A 676 -28.17 -9.45 -19.94
N VAL A 677 -27.70 -9.84 -21.12
CA VAL A 677 -26.35 -9.59 -21.61
C VAL A 677 -26.42 -8.54 -22.71
N THR A 678 -25.67 -7.46 -22.56
CA THR A 678 -25.58 -6.37 -23.52
C THR A 678 -24.36 -6.63 -24.41
N PRO A 679 -24.52 -6.91 -25.72
CA PRO A 679 -23.40 -6.99 -26.65
C PRO A 679 -22.84 -5.58 -26.92
N ARG A 680 -21.54 -5.50 -27.20
CA ARG A 680 -20.90 -4.27 -27.68
C ARG A 680 -21.44 -3.88 -29.05
N MET A 681 -21.63 -2.58 -29.27
CA MET A 681 -21.86 -2.04 -30.61
C MET A 681 -20.54 -1.84 -31.37
N GLU A 682 -20.46 -2.38 -32.59
CA GLU A 682 -19.33 -2.21 -33.50
C GLU A 682 -19.41 -0.89 -34.29
N ALA A 683 -18.31 -0.50 -34.92
CA ALA A 683 -18.18 0.78 -35.63
C ALA A 683 -19.07 0.93 -36.88
N ASP A 684 -19.66 -0.17 -37.37
CA ASP A 684 -20.65 -0.20 -38.45
C ASP A 684 -22.11 -0.14 -37.95
N GLY A 685 -22.32 -0.06 -36.64
CA GLY A 685 -23.64 -0.07 -36.01
C GLY A 685 -24.24 -1.46 -35.79
N THR A 686 -23.51 -2.54 -36.09
CA THR A 686 -23.92 -3.91 -35.73
C THR A 686 -23.60 -4.22 -34.26
N ALA A 687 -24.25 -5.25 -33.71
CA ALA A 687 -23.93 -5.76 -32.38
C ALA A 687 -22.98 -6.96 -32.49
N ALA A 688 -21.97 -7.01 -31.62
CA ALA A 688 -21.01 -8.12 -31.56
C ALA A 688 -21.70 -9.47 -31.28
N ASP A 689 -21.27 -10.54 -31.98
CA ASP A 689 -21.76 -11.89 -31.70
C ASP A 689 -21.25 -12.37 -30.33
N VAL A 690 -22.19 -12.58 -29.41
CA VAL A 690 -21.96 -13.09 -28.05
C VAL A 690 -22.46 -14.53 -27.87
N SER A 691 -22.71 -15.26 -28.97
CA SER A 691 -23.25 -16.62 -28.93
C SER A 691 -22.36 -17.61 -28.17
N LEU A 692 -21.03 -17.47 -28.28
CA LEU A 692 -20.08 -18.34 -27.59
C LEU A 692 -19.99 -18.01 -26.08
N GLU A 693 -20.01 -16.74 -25.73
CA GLU A 693 -20.06 -16.19 -24.38
C GLU A 693 -21.35 -16.62 -23.66
N LEU A 694 -22.51 -16.51 -24.32
CA LEU A 694 -23.78 -17.00 -23.80
C LEU A 694 -23.79 -18.53 -23.63
N TRP A 695 -23.23 -19.28 -24.58
CA TRP A 695 -23.10 -20.73 -24.45
C TRP A 695 -22.18 -21.12 -23.27
N ALA A 696 -21.06 -20.43 -23.10
CA ALA A 696 -20.10 -20.68 -22.03
C ALA A 696 -20.68 -20.31 -20.65
N ALA A 697 -21.35 -19.16 -20.54
CA ALA A 697 -21.99 -18.71 -19.30
C ALA A 697 -23.05 -19.73 -18.82
N ARG A 698 -23.84 -20.30 -19.73
CA ARG A 698 -24.81 -21.38 -19.43
C ARG A 698 -24.17 -22.65 -18.85
N GLN A 699 -22.88 -22.92 -19.08
CA GLN A 699 -22.19 -24.06 -18.46
C GLN A 699 -21.78 -23.79 -17.00
N GLU A 700 -21.54 -22.52 -16.65
CA GLU A 700 -21.03 -22.12 -15.32
C GLU A 700 -22.11 -21.57 -14.38
N ILE A 701 -23.21 -21.02 -14.92
CA ILE A 701 -24.31 -20.39 -14.17
C ILE A 701 -24.89 -21.29 -13.08
N SER A 702 -24.98 -22.61 -13.31
CA SER A 702 -25.55 -23.54 -12.33
C SER A 702 -24.81 -23.59 -10.98
N PHE A 703 -23.54 -23.18 -10.93
CA PHE A 703 -22.86 -23.02 -9.64
C PHE A 703 -23.31 -21.76 -8.89
N MET A 704 -23.61 -20.66 -9.59
CA MET A 704 -24.19 -19.46 -9.00
C MET A 704 -25.63 -19.71 -8.51
N GLU A 705 -26.46 -20.36 -9.34
CA GLU A 705 -27.80 -20.84 -8.97
C GLU A 705 -27.76 -21.66 -7.68
N ARG A 706 -26.85 -22.64 -7.54
CA ARG A 706 -26.73 -23.46 -6.32
C ARG A 706 -26.11 -22.73 -5.12
N VAL A 707 -25.41 -21.61 -5.32
CA VAL A 707 -24.80 -20.82 -4.24
C VAL A 707 -25.79 -19.80 -3.68
N LEU A 708 -26.58 -19.15 -4.52
CA LEU A 708 -27.51 -18.10 -4.12
C LEU A 708 -28.98 -18.58 -4.06
N ALA A 709 -29.32 -19.69 -4.74
CA ALA A 709 -30.69 -20.19 -4.94
C ALA A 709 -31.65 -19.10 -5.46
N CYS A 710 -31.26 -18.56 -6.62
CA CYS A 710 -31.90 -17.47 -7.37
C CYS A 710 -31.90 -17.75 -8.88
#